data_AF-A0A7C7DUV6-F1
#
_entry.id   AF-A0A7C7DUV6-F1
#
_cell.length_a   1.000
_cell.length_b   1.000
_cell.length_c   1.000
_cell.angle_alpha   90.00
_cell.angle_beta   90.00
_cell.angle_gamma   90.00
#
_symmetry.space_group_name_H-M   'P 1'
#
loop_
_entity.id
_entity.type
_entity.pdbx_description
1 polymer ?
#
loop_
_entity_poly.entity_id
_entity_poly.type
_entity_poly.pdbx_seq_one_letter_code
_entity_poly.pdbx_strand_id
1 'polypeptide(L)'
;RAPSGAGYQMIQSLYAIAAGGITGRGLGLGLPTAIPAVETDFVLSSILEELGLAGGIGILAVYFYLACTSIRVMMKAPDEFGSLMAGGIGALFSLQVLTIAGGIVRLVPLTGVTMPFVSYGGSSMVTSFAALSILAMVQADPAGDKDSPEFAGGIGRAGRRFLMFLASGFSLVALALAYYNTVACGKLLWDSRNPRLAELERSIVRGSVLARGGEVLAHSSPGAGGQRRSYSVPVSLSQLVGYSHEKYGKSGIEAAYNRELLGLDGVRGSWGLYPGLRQVPPATRQGNDRARRGKDIVLTIDLGLQRAAQAAMAGRTGAACAMVPATGEVLACVSEPGFDPGRLGETWDDISKDPLSPLLNRATQGLYPPGSAFKPLVALAALDSGVFAPDQVIECRGSITVDGHVISCPGHGEGSRGHGRVTMGQALAESCNVAFVQIACTCGQQVIKDAVRRFGFGVDPDIRVPASPCRFPLDKEMTRGLLAETGIGQGETLVTPLFMAQLASAIGMDGRMPLPQIVAGTISPGEKVVRPLPRRPPRRVSSPLASRAVRDMMIEAVNSGTARAAAIPGITVAGKTGTAENPHGAPHAWFIGFAPAYDPVIAVAVVVENGGSGGTVAAPVAREIMRYWIGGTAGE
;
A
#
# COMPACT_ATOMS: atom_id res chain seq x y z
N ARG A 1 -13.54 -13.16 8.77
CA ARG A 1 -14.30 -12.98 10.04
C ARG A 1 -13.36 -12.29 11.02
N ALA A 2 -13.58 -11.01 11.33
CA ALA A 2 -12.88 -10.37 12.45
C ALA A 2 -13.57 -10.79 13.76
N PRO A 3 -12.84 -10.91 14.88
CA PRO A 3 -13.43 -11.36 16.14
C PRO A 3 -14.45 -10.31 16.61
N SER A 4 -15.60 -10.78 17.07
CA SER A 4 -16.62 -10.04 17.80
C SER A 4 -16.12 -9.60 19.18
N GLY A 5 -14.97 -8.92 19.22
CA GLY A 5 -14.37 -8.39 20.44
C GLY A 5 -14.98 -7.06 20.89
N ALA A 6 -14.62 -6.65 22.11
CA ALA A 6 -14.93 -5.32 22.64
C ALA A 6 -14.49 -4.24 21.64
N GLY A 7 -15.44 -3.44 21.16
CA GLY A 7 -15.19 -2.35 20.21
C GLY A 7 -15.68 -2.56 18.77
N TYR A 8 -16.19 -3.74 18.39
CA TYR A 8 -16.77 -3.95 17.05
C TYR A 8 -17.94 -2.99 16.76
N GLN A 9 -18.90 -2.89 17.69
CA GLN A 9 -20.08 -2.02 17.58
C GLN A 9 -19.70 -0.56 17.42
N MET A 10 -18.73 -0.11 18.23
CA MET A 10 -18.18 1.24 18.20
C MET A 10 -17.49 1.55 16.88
N ILE A 11 -16.76 0.60 16.29
CA ILE A 11 -16.16 0.78 14.96
C ILE A 11 -17.24 0.90 13.89
N GLN A 12 -18.31 0.08 13.94
CA GLN A 12 -19.43 0.18 13.00
C GLN A 12 -20.17 1.51 13.10
N SER A 13 -20.32 2.03 14.32
CA SER A 13 -20.84 3.37 14.58
C SER A 13 -19.97 4.45 13.92
N LEU A 14 -18.64 4.43 14.12
CA LEU A 14 -17.74 5.38 13.47
C LEU A 14 -17.78 5.32 11.93
N TYR A 15 -17.92 4.11 11.35
CA TYR A 15 -18.13 3.97 9.90
C TYR A 15 -19.44 4.62 9.44
N ALA A 16 -20.52 4.49 10.23
CA ALA A 16 -21.81 5.12 9.95
C ALA A 16 -21.72 6.65 9.94
N ILE A 17 -21.10 7.20 10.99
CA ILE A 17 -20.88 8.65 11.13
C ILE A 17 -20.05 9.16 9.95
N ALA A 18 -18.94 8.50 9.62
CA ALA A 18 -18.10 8.89 8.50
C ALA A 18 -18.85 8.84 7.14
N ALA A 19 -19.76 7.88 6.98
CA ALA A 19 -20.55 7.73 5.75
C ALA A 19 -21.64 8.81 5.59
N GLY A 20 -22.14 9.37 6.69
CA GLY A 20 -23.13 10.44 6.67
C GLY A 20 -22.61 11.76 6.13
N GLY A 21 -21.38 12.14 6.48
CA GLY A 21 -20.82 13.40 6.00
C GLY A 21 -21.54 14.64 6.53
N ILE A 22 -21.47 15.75 5.79
CA ILE A 22 -22.08 17.01 6.25
C ILE A 22 -23.62 16.93 6.25
N THR A 23 -24.19 16.42 5.17
CA THR A 23 -25.65 16.51 4.89
C THR A 23 -26.37 15.17 4.88
N GLY A 24 -25.68 14.09 5.23
CA GLY A 24 -26.26 12.75 5.29
C GLY A 24 -26.39 12.09 3.93
N ARG A 25 -26.56 10.76 3.97
CA ARG A 25 -26.86 9.94 2.78
C ARG A 25 -28.29 10.15 2.29
N GLY A 26 -29.20 10.58 3.16
CA GLY A 26 -30.64 10.69 2.93
C GLY A 26 -31.43 9.70 3.80
N LEU A 27 -32.68 10.03 4.09
CA LEU A 27 -33.58 9.22 4.93
C LEU A 27 -33.79 7.83 4.32
N GLY A 28 -33.61 6.78 5.12
CA GLY A 28 -33.75 5.38 4.70
C GLY A 28 -32.64 4.86 3.78
N LEU A 29 -31.60 5.65 3.52
CA LEU A 29 -30.43 5.26 2.73
C LEU A 29 -29.21 4.87 3.60
N GLY A 30 -29.39 4.86 4.93
CA GLY A 30 -28.40 4.35 5.87
C GLY A 30 -28.33 2.83 5.89
N LEU A 31 -27.36 2.28 6.61
CA LEU A 31 -27.24 0.84 6.85
C LEU A 31 -27.32 0.55 8.37
N PRO A 32 -28.47 0.83 9.02
CA PRO A 32 -28.63 0.66 10.47
C PRO A 32 -28.37 -0.78 10.92
N THR A 33 -28.74 -1.76 10.10
CA THR A 33 -28.56 -3.20 10.38
C THR A 33 -27.10 -3.64 10.48
N ALA A 34 -26.15 -2.83 9.99
CA ALA A 34 -24.72 -3.09 10.13
C ALA A 34 -24.16 -2.64 11.50
N ILE A 35 -24.93 -1.88 12.27
CA ILE A 35 -24.56 -1.41 13.62
C ILE A 35 -25.30 -2.29 14.63
N PRO A 36 -24.61 -3.15 15.40
CA PRO A 36 -25.30 -3.96 16.40
C PRO A 36 -25.81 -3.07 17.54
N ALA A 37 -26.98 -3.41 18.10
CA ALA A 37 -27.68 -2.61 19.12
C ALA A 37 -27.95 -1.16 18.66
N VAL A 38 -28.28 -0.99 17.37
CA VAL A 38 -28.57 0.33 16.81
C VAL A 38 -29.77 0.97 17.50
N GLU A 39 -30.81 0.22 17.86
CA GLU A 39 -32.02 0.78 18.49
C GLU A 39 -31.84 1.33 19.92
N THR A 40 -30.76 0.96 20.62
CA THR A 40 -30.49 1.44 21.99
C THR A 40 -29.37 2.48 21.98
N ASP A 41 -28.11 2.04 22.03
CA ASP A 41 -26.95 2.87 22.39
C ASP A 41 -26.38 3.62 21.19
N PHE A 42 -26.71 3.19 19.97
CA PHE A 42 -26.11 3.69 18.74
C PHE A 42 -27.09 4.35 17.77
N VAL A 43 -28.34 4.65 18.17
CA VAL A 43 -29.36 5.27 17.30
C VAL A 43 -28.82 6.55 16.66
N LEU A 44 -28.14 7.39 17.44
CA LEU A 44 -27.55 8.63 16.93
C LEU A 44 -26.56 8.39 15.79
N SER A 45 -25.87 7.24 15.76
CA SER A 45 -24.97 6.87 14.65
C SER A 45 -25.72 6.61 13.35
N SER A 46 -26.90 5.98 13.44
CA SER A 46 -27.79 5.77 12.29
C SER A 46 -28.36 7.11 11.80
N ILE A 47 -28.79 7.97 12.73
CA ILE A 47 -29.28 9.30 12.37
C ILE A 47 -28.19 10.14 11.70
N LEU A 48 -26.96 10.08 12.23
CA LEU A 48 -25.80 10.75 11.64
C LEU A 48 -25.47 10.19 10.25
N GLU A 49 -25.67 8.89 9.99
CA GLU A 49 -25.52 8.34 8.64
C GLU A 49 -26.56 8.93 7.66
N GLU A 50 -27.80 9.08 8.08
CA GLU A 50 -28.89 9.52 7.20
C GLU A 50 -28.99 11.05 7.04
N LEU A 51 -28.81 11.80 8.13
CA LEU A 51 -28.95 13.26 8.19
C LEU A 51 -27.61 14.01 8.26
N GLY A 52 -26.51 13.28 8.44
CA GLY A 52 -25.17 13.85 8.50
C GLY A 52 -24.88 14.63 9.78
N LEU A 53 -23.74 15.31 9.76
CA LEU A 53 -23.31 16.24 10.79
C LEU A 53 -24.35 17.33 11.06
N ALA A 54 -25.03 17.83 10.03
CA ALA A 54 -26.08 18.83 10.17
C ALA A 54 -27.24 18.32 11.04
N GLY A 55 -27.71 17.09 10.78
CA GLY A 55 -28.73 16.45 11.61
C GLY A 55 -28.25 16.20 13.04
N GLY A 56 -27.01 15.71 13.20
CA GLY A 56 -26.40 15.51 14.52
C GLY A 56 -26.29 16.78 15.35
N ILE A 57 -25.80 17.87 14.75
CA ILE A 57 -25.73 19.20 15.39
C ILE A 57 -27.13 19.70 15.73
N GLY A 58 -28.10 19.51 14.84
CA GLY A 58 -29.50 19.88 15.10
C GLY A 58 -30.06 19.20 16.35
N ILE A 59 -29.83 17.89 16.51
CA ILE A 59 -30.24 17.13 17.69
C ILE A 59 -29.53 17.66 18.94
N LEU A 60 -28.21 17.83 18.91
CA LEU A 60 -27.45 18.37 20.04
C LEU A 60 -27.92 19.78 20.43
N ALA A 61 -28.28 20.61 19.44
CA ALA A 61 -28.82 21.94 19.67
C ALA A 61 -30.20 21.92 20.35
N VAL A 62 -31.07 20.97 20.02
CA VAL A 62 -32.37 20.79 20.70
C VAL A 62 -32.18 20.41 22.17
N TYR A 63 -31.28 19.49 22.49
CA TYR A 63 -30.99 19.16 23.90
C TYR A 63 -30.28 20.28 24.64
N PHE A 64 -29.38 21.00 23.99
CA PHE A 64 -28.75 22.16 24.59
C PHE A 64 -29.79 23.26 24.87
N TYR A 65 -30.75 23.46 23.97
CA TYR A 65 -31.88 24.35 24.21
C TYR A 65 -32.75 23.90 25.40
N LEU A 66 -33.01 22.60 25.54
CA LEU A 66 -33.70 22.03 26.70
C LEU A 66 -32.92 22.30 27.99
N ALA A 67 -31.60 22.15 27.99
CA ALA A 67 -30.72 22.48 29.12
C ALA A 67 -30.76 23.99 29.47
N CYS A 68 -30.72 24.87 28.47
CA CYS A 68 -30.89 26.31 28.68
C CYS A 68 -32.28 26.65 29.24
N THR A 69 -33.30 25.87 28.87
CA THR A 69 -34.68 26.07 29.33
C THR A 69 -34.84 25.61 30.77
N SER A 70 -34.32 24.44 31.13
CA SER A 70 -34.35 23.93 32.50
C SER A 70 -33.60 24.85 33.47
N ILE A 71 -32.45 25.41 33.07
CA ILE A 71 -31.72 26.39 33.89
C ILE A 71 -32.50 27.72 34.01
N ARG A 72 -33.21 28.14 32.96
CA ARG A 72 -34.10 29.31 33.04
C ARG A 72 -35.27 29.08 33.98
N VAL A 73 -35.88 27.89 33.96
CA VAL A 73 -36.94 27.49 34.90
C VAL A 73 -36.39 27.45 36.32
N MET A 74 -35.22 26.84 36.53
CA MET A 74 -34.52 26.82 37.83
C MET A 74 -34.33 28.23 38.42
N MET A 75 -33.87 29.19 37.61
CA MET A 75 -33.65 30.57 38.08
C MET A 75 -34.96 31.34 38.39
N LYS A 76 -36.09 30.89 37.83
CA LYS A 76 -37.41 31.53 37.94
C LYS A 76 -38.37 30.78 38.86
N ALA A 77 -38.01 29.58 39.32
CA ALA A 77 -38.85 28.77 40.19
C ALA A 77 -39.20 29.55 41.47
N PRO A 78 -40.41 29.35 42.00
CA PRO A 78 -40.91 30.10 43.16
C PRO A 78 -40.20 29.70 44.46
N ASP A 79 -39.81 28.43 44.58
CA ASP A 79 -39.22 27.85 45.78
C ASP A 79 -37.91 27.07 45.50
N GLU A 80 -37.18 26.74 46.57
CA GLU A 80 -35.93 25.97 46.51
C GLU A 80 -36.12 24.59 45.87
N PHE A 81 -37.20 23.89 46.23
CA PHE A 81 -37.45 22.55 45.72
C PHE A 81 -37.75 22.56 44.22
N GLY A 82 -38.59 23.48 43.75
CA GLY A 82 -38.85 23.69 42.31
C GLY A 82 -37.58 24.04 41.54
N SER A 83 -36.73 24.89 42.11
CA SER A 83 -35.43 25.25 41.52
C SER A 83 -34.52 24.02 41.36
N LEU A 84 -34.28 23.28 42.44
CA LEU A 84 -33.45 22.08 42.42
C LEU A 84 -34.02 20.99 41.51
N MET A 85 -35.34 20.83 41.47
CA MET A 85 -36.02 19.87 40.61
C MET A 85 -35.80 20.20 39.12
N ALA A 86 -35.99 21.46 38.72
CA ALA A 86 -35.76 21.91 37.35
C ALA A 86 -34.29 21.75 36.92
N GLY A 87 -33.35 22.12 37.81
CA GLY A 87 -31.92 21.92 37.59
C GLY A 87 -31.56 20.44 37.44
N GLY A 88 -32.09 19.58 38.31
CA GLY A 88 -31.86 18.14 38.31
C GLY A 88 -32.38 17.44 37.05
N ILE A 89 -33.60 17.75 36.61
CA ILE A 89 -34.17 17.21 35.37
C ILE A 89 -33.35 17.66 34.15
N GLY A 90 -32.94 18.93 34.12
CA GLY A 90 -32.04 19.45 33.09
C GLY A 90 -30.70 18.74 33.03
N ALA A 91 -30.09 18.51 34.20
CA ALA A 91 -28.84 17.77 34.33
C ALA A 91 -29.01 16.31 33.87
N LEU A 92 -30.11 15.66 34.27
CA LEU A 92 -30.42 14.28 33.89
C LEU A 92 -30.43 14.11 32.37
N PHE A 93 -31.21 14.93 31.64
CA PHE A 93 -31.24 14.84 30.17
C PHE A 93 -29.90 15.19 29.52
N SER A 94 -29.24 16.24 30.00
CA SER A 94 -28.01 16.74 29.37
C SER A 94 -26.83 15.78 29.56
N LEU A 95 -26.62 15.27 30.77
CA LEU A 95 -25.55 14.33 31.07
C LEU A 95 -25.77 12.99 30.37
N GLN A 96 -27.03 12.55 30.27
CA GLN A 96 -27.39 11.33 29.56
C GLN A 96 -27.05 11.43 28.07
N VAL A 97 -27.43 12.53 27.41
CA VAL A 97 -27.08 12.79 26.00
C VAL A 97 -25.57 12.92 25.80
N LEU A 98 -24.87 13.64 26.67
CA LEU A 98 -23.41 13.79 26.59
C LEU A 98 -22.68 12.45 26.77
N THR A 99 -23.18 11.57 27.65
CA THR A 99 -22.59 10.24 27.88
C THR A 99 -22.73 9.37 26.64
N ILE A 100 -23.91 9.35 26.01
CA ILE A 100 -24.17 8.51 24.83
C ILE A 100 -23.46 9.07 23.60
N ALA A 101 -23.65 10.36 23.31
CA ALA A 101 -23.04 11.00 22.16
C ALA A 101 -21.51 11.01 22.29
N GLY A 102 -20.99 11.28 23.48
CA GLY A 102 -19.56 11.15 23.80
C GLY A 102 -19.05 9.71 23.68
N GLY A 103 -19.85 8.71 24.08
CA GLY A 103 -19.52 7.30 23.94
C GLY A 103 -19.39 6.84 22.49
N ILE A 104 -20.33 7.26 21.66
CA ILE A 104 -20.37 7.02 20.20
C ILE A 104 -19.10 7.56 19.51
N VAL A 105 -18.60 8.72 19.93
CA VAL A 105 -17.38 9.33 19.37
C VAL A 105 -16.08 8.96 20.10
N ARG A 106 -16.13 8.03 21.06
CA ARG A 106 -14.99 7.56 21.88
C ARG A 106 -14.38 8.59 22.84
N LEU A 107 -15.14 9.59 23.26
CA LEU A 107 -14.70 10.53 24.31
C LEU A 107 -14.88 9.93 25.72
N VAL A 108 -15.90 9.10 25.90
CA VAL A 108 -16.20 8.41 27.18
C VAL A 108 -16.57 6.94 26.91
N PRO A 109 -16.53 6.05 27.92
CA PRO A 109 -17.03 4.69 27.78
C PRO A 109 -18.56 4.67 27.57
N LEU A 110 -19.06 3.72 26.77
CA LEU A 110 -20.50 3.47 26.65
C LEU A 110 -21.00 2.72 27.89
N THR A 111 -22.10 3.19 28.46
CA THR A 111 -22.63 2.71 29.75
C THR A 111 -24.00 2.03 29.63
N GLY A 112 -24.52 1.82 28.40
CA GLY A 112 -25.81 1.16 28.16
C GLY A 112 -27.03 2.02 28.49
N VAL A 113 -26.89 3.34 28.43
CA VAL A 113 -27.95 4.30 28.74
C VAL A 113 -28.68 4.71 27.45
N THR A 114 -30.00 4.84 27.50
CA THR A 114 -30.84 5.24 26.36
C THR A 114 -30.82 6.75 26.12
N MET A 115 -30.89 7.19 24.87
CA MET A 115 -31.00 8.61 24.54
C MET A 115 -32.46 9.06 24.70
N PRO A 116 -32.78 10.04 25.56
CA PRO A 116 -34.16 10.43 25.87
C PRO A 116 -34.93 10.80 24.61
N PHE A 117 -36.14 10.26 24.39
CA PHE A 117 -36.99 10.53 23.21
C PHE A 117 -36.47 10.04 21.84
N VAL A 118 -35.26 9.47 21.77
CA VAL A 118 -34.63 9.03 20.51
C VAL A 118 -34.38 7.53 20.50
N SER A 119 -33.81 6.98 21.57
CA SER A 119 -33.55 5.54 21.68
C SER A 119 -34.81 4.75 22.05
N TYR A 120 -34.83 3.49 21.63
CA TYR A 120 -35.85 2.54 22.06
C TYR A 120 -35.71 2.22 23.55
N GLY A 121 -36.82 2.25 24.29
CA GLY A 121 -36.87 1.89 25.70
C GLY A 121 -38.19 2.32 26.34
N GLY A 122 -39.15 1.39 26.46
CA GLY A 122 -40.51 1.69 26.93
C GLY A 122 -40.55 2.46 28.25
N SER A 123 -39.91 1.93 29.30
CA SER A 123 -39.88 2.58 30.61
C SER A 123 -39.09 3.90 30.59
N SER A 124 -37.96 3.96 29.87
CA SER A 124 -37.15 5.18 29.76
C SER A 124 -37.91 6.31 29.08
N MET A 125 -38.71 6.00 28.06
CA MET A 125 -39.53 6.97 27.35
C MET A 125 -40.62 7.53 28.27
N VAL A 126 -41.33 6.67 29.00
CA VAL A 126 -42.34 7.09 30.00
C VAL A 126 -41.72 7.99 31.07
N THR A 127 -40.57 7.59 31.64
CA THR A 127 -39.86 8.40 32.64
C THR A 127 -39.40 9.74 32.07
N SER A 128 -38.94 9.78 30.81
CA SER A 128 -38.52 11.03 30.15
C SER A 128 -39.70 11.99 29.97
N PHE A 129 -40.87 11.50 29.56
CA PHE A 129 -42.07 12.33 29.47
C PHE A 129 -42.56 12.80 30.84
N ALA A 130 -42.51 11.94 31.87
CA ALA A 130 -42.85 12.34 33.24
C ALA A 130 -41.93 13.45 33.76
N ALA A 131 -40.62 13.34 33.55
CA ALA A 131 -39.65 14.38 33.92
C ALA A 131 -39.90 15.68 33.16
N LEU A 132 -40.22 15.62 31.86
CA LEU A 132 -40.57 16.80 31.08
C LEU A 132 -41.86 17.48 31.58
N SER A 133 -42.88 16.68 31.96
CA SER A 133 -44.11 17.19 32.55
C SER A 133 -43.87 17.88 33.89
N ILE A 134 -43.03 17.31 34.76
CA ILE A 134 -42.66 17.94 36.05
C ILE A 134 -41.96 19.29 35.78
N LEU A 135 -41.02 19.33 34.83
CA LEU A 135 -40.36 20.59 34.46
C LEU A 135 -41.36 21.65 33.97
N ALA A 136 -42.35 21.24 33.18
CA ALA A 136 -43.42 22.12 32.70
C ALA A 136 -44.34 22.59 33.85
N MET A 137 -44.62 21.74 34.84
CA MET A 137 -45.40 22.10 36.03
C MET A 137 -44.67 23.15 36.87
N VAL A 138 -43.38 22.96 37.13
CA VAL A 138 -42.55 23.96 37.85
C VAL A 138 -42.52 25.30 37.11
N GLN A 139 -42.52 25.28 35.77
CA GLN A 139 -42.57 26.50 34.96
C GLN A 139 -43.93 27.21 35.03
N ALA A 140 -45.03 26.46 35.17
CA ALA A 140 -46.39 26.98 35.19
C ALA A 140 -46.83 27.51 36.55
N ASP A 141 -46.10 27.19 37.62
CA ASP A 141 -46.40 27.64 38.97
C ASP A 141 -46.21 29.16 39.10
N PRO A 142 -47.27 29.94 39.38
CA PRO A 142 -47.15 31.39 39.51
C PRO A 142 -46.21 31.77 40.66
N ALA A 143 -45.27 32.68 40.38
CA ALA A 143 -44.18 33.06 41.27
C ALA A 143 -44.64 33.35 42.72
N GLY A 144 -44.28 32.45 43.65
CA GLY A 144 -44.25 32.69 45.08
C GLY A 144 -43.07 33.59 45.48
N ASP A 145 -43.21 34.24 46.63
CA ASP A 145 -42.23 35.18 47.18
C ASP A 145 -40.90 34.47 47.41
N LYS A 146 -39.80 34.98 46.82
CA LYS A 146 -38.50 34.29 46.86
C LYS A 146 -37.93 34.34 48.27
N ASP A 147 -37.87 33.19 48.93
CA ASP A 147 -37.14 33.04 50.20
C ASP A 147 -35.66 33.42 50.02
N SER A 148 -35.30 34.61 50.52
CA SER A 148 -33.95 35.19 50.69
C SER A 148 -33.13 35.57 49.42
N PRO A 149 -32.58 36.80 49.34
CA PRO A 149 -31.72 37.26 48.24
C PRO A 149 -30.39 36.51 48.08
N GLU A 150 -29.83 35.97 49.17
CA GLU A 150 -28.56 35.23 49.17
C GLU A 150 -28.66 33.91 48.39
N PHE A 151 -29.76 33.19 48.58
CA PHE A 151 -30.03 31.92 47.93
C PHE A 151 -30.19 32.08 46.41
N ALA A 152 -30.96 33.09 45.99
CA ALA A 152 -31.13 33.45 44.58
C ALA A 152 -29.80 33.80 43.87
N GLY A 153 -28.89 34.49 44.56
CA GLY A 153 -27.56 34.85 44.03
C GLY A 153 -26.59 33.66 43.93
N GLY A 154 -26.66 32.70 44.86
CA GLY A 154 -25.89 31.46 44.85
C GLY A 154 -26.29 30.54 43.69
N ILE A 155 -27.58 30.25 43.58
CA ILE A 155 -28.14 29.38 42.52
C ILE A 155 -27.91 29.96 41.13
N GLY A 156 -28.06 31.27 40.95
CA GLY A 156 -27.80 31.92 39.65
C GLY A 156 -26.33 31.81 39.21
N ARG A 157 -25.37 31.79 40.15
CA ARG A 157 -23.95 31.56 39.84
C ARG A 157 -23.66 30.08 39.55
N ALA A 158 -24.22 29.17 40.35
CA ALA A 158 -24.08 27.72 40.16
C ALA A 158 -24.68 27.27 38.82
N GLY A 159 -25.89 27.72 38.50
CA GLY A 159 -26.56 27.43 37.23
C GLY A 159 -25.79 27.91 36.00
N ARG A 160 -25.21 29.12 36.06
CA ARG A 160 -24.35 29.63 34.98
C ARG A 160 -23.08 28.80 34.80
N ARG A 161 -22.41 28.41 35.89
CA ARG A 161 -21.23 27.53 35.83
C ARG A 161 -21.58 26.16 35.27
N PHE A 162 -22.69 25.58 35.70
CA PHE A 162 -23.16 24.30 35.20
C PHE A 162 -23.55 24.38 33.72
N LEU A 163 -24.22 25.44 33.29
CA LEU A 163 -24.53 25.64 31.87
C LEU A 163 -23.26 25.80 31.01
N MET A 164 -22.22 26.49 31.51
CA MET A 164 -20.92 26.56 30.83
C MET A 164 -20.25 25.19 30.71
N PHE A 165 -20.35 24.35 31.75
CA PHE A 165 -19.88 22.97 31.72
C PHE A 165 -20.64 22.11 30.71
N LEU A 166 -21.96 22.23 30.65
CA LEU A 166 -22.76 21.54 29.63
C LEU A 166 -22.40 22.04 28.23
N ALA A 167 -22.28 23.36 28.04
CA ALA A 167 -21.92 23.96 26.76
C ALA A 167 -20.55 23.47 26.27
N SER A 168 -19.55 23.34 27.14
CA SER A 168 -18.24 22.79 26.78
C SER A 168 -18.33 21.31 26.40
N GLY A 169 -19.12 20.51 27.13
CA GLY A 169 -19.39 19.11 26.80
C GLY A 169 -20.04 18.95 25.43
N PHE A 170 -21.13 19.69 25.16
CA PHE A 170 -21.83 19.64 23.87
C PHE A 170 -20.92 20.11 22.73
N SER A 171 -20.12 21.16 22.96
CA SER A 171 -19.15 21.66 21.99
C SER A 171 -18.07 20.62 21.68
N LEU A 172 -17.55 19.93 22.70
CA LEU A 172 -16.55 18.88 22.53
C LEU A 172 -17.09 17.70 21.70
N VAL A 173 -18.31 17.26 21.99
CA VAL A 173 -18.99 16.22 21.21
C VAL A 173 -19.24 16.69 19.77
N ALA A 174 -19.71 17.90 19.56
CA ALA A 174 -19.94 18.46 18.22
C ALA A 174 -18.63 18.57 17.42
N LEU A 175 -17.53 18.99 18.04
CA LEU A 175 -16.20 19.00 17.43
C LEU A 175 -15.71 17.60 17.06
N ALA A 176 -15.93 16.61 17.94
CA ALA A 176 -15.58 15.21 17.65
C ALA A 176 -16.41 14.66 16.48
N LEU A 177 -17.72 14.93 16.44
CA LEU A 177 -18.58 14.58 15.30
C LEU A 177 -18.09 15.24 14.00
N ALA A 178 -17.72 16.52 14.06
CA ALA A 178 -17.15 17.23 12.92
C ALA A 178 -15.84 16.58 12.45
N TYR A 179 -14.95 16.22 13.37
CA TYR A 179 -13.70 15.52 13.07
C TYR A 179 -13.94 14.19 12.33
N TYR A 180 -14.85 13.35 12.81
CA TYR A 180 -15.15 12.07 12.15
C TYR A 180 -15.84 12.23 10.79
N ASN A 181 -16.70 13.24 10.63
CA ASN A 181 -17.39 13.50 9.36
C ASN A 181 -16.52 14.16 8.29
N THR A 182 -15.46 14.88 8.68
CA THR A 182 -14.67 15.71 7.75
C THR A 182 -13.22 15.26 7.62
N VAL A 183 -12.51 15.07 8.74
CA VAL A 183 -11.07 14.77 8.75
C VAL A 183 -10.82 13.26 8.69
N ALA A 184 -11.44 12.49 9.60
CA ALA A 184 -11.22 11.04 9.66
C ALA A 184 -12.05 10.24 8.63
N CYS A 185 -13.00 10.90 7.95
CA CYS A 185 -13.96 10.24 7.07
C CYS A 185 -13.29 9.39 5.98
N GLY A 186 -12.24 9.91 5.32
CA GLY A 186 -11.56 9.17 4.27
C GLY A 186 -10.97 7.85 4.76
N LYS A 187 -10.25 7.87 5.90
CA LYS A 187 -9.65 6.66 6.47
C LYS A 187 -10.70 5.62 6.86
N LEU A 188 -11.82 6.07 7.42
CA LEU A 188 -12.90 5.19 7.87
C LEU A 188 -13.71 4.62 6.69
N LEU A 189 -13.99 5.43 5.68
CA LEU A 189 -14.78 5.03 4.52
C LEU A 189 -14.05 4.01 3.65
N TRP A 190 -12.75 4.18 3.48
CA TRP A 190 -11.89 3.30 2.67
C TRP A 190 -11.30 2.11 3.43
N ASP A 191 -11.70 1.92 4.69
CA ASP A 191 -11.33 0.71 5.42
C ASP A 191 -12.00 -0.51 4.79
N SER A 192 -11.21 -1.51 4.42
CA SER A 192 -11.69 -2.78 3.85
C SER A 192 -12.74 -3.51 4.71
N ARG A 193 -12.79 -3.21 6.01
CA ARG A 193 -13.76 -3.79 6.97
C ARG A 193 -15.06 -3.02 7.06
N ASN A 194 -15.19 -1.88 6.37
CA ASN A 194 -16.40 -1.09 6.33
C ASN A 194 -17.47 -1.83 5.50
N PRO A 195 -18.57 -2.32 6.12
CA PRO A 195 -19.62 -3.05 5.39
C PRO A 195 -20.31 -2.18 4.34
N ARG A 196 -20.29 -0.85 4.49
CA ARG A 196 -20.87 0.09 3.52
C ARG A 196 -20.05 0.16 2.24
N LEU A 197 -18.73 0.01 2.35
CA LEU A 197 -17.85 -0.08 1.19
C LEU A 197 -18.09 -1.39 0.45
N ALA A 198 -18.26 -2.51 1.17
CA ALA A 198 -18.57 -3.81 0.56
C ALA A 198 -19.92 -3.79 -0.18
N GLU A 199 -20.96 -3.18 0.39
CA GLU A 199 -22.25 -3.03 -0.27
C GLU A 199 -22.16 -2.11 -1.50
N LEU A 200 -21.43 -1.01 -1.38
CA LEU A 200 -21.17 -0.12 -2.52
C LEU A 200 -20.44 -0.86 -3.64
N GLU A 201 -19.41 -1.64 -3.32
CA GLU A 201 -18.68 -2.46 -4.28
C GLU A 201 -19.60 -3.45 -4.99
N ARG A 202 -20.60 -4.04 -4.33
CA ARG A 202 -21.58 -4.95 -4.98
C ARG A 202 -22.47 -4.26 -6.01
N SER A 203 -22.71 -2.96 -5.85
CA SER A 203 -23.56 -2.17 -6.74
C SER A 203 -22.81 -1.51 -7.92
N ILE A 204 -21.47 -1.58 -7.93
CA ILE A 204 -20.62 -1.00 -8.97
C ILE A 204 -19.98 -2.12 -9.78
N VAL A 205 -20.18 -2.14 -11.10
CA VAL A 205 -19.44 -3.03 -12.00
C VAL A 205 -17.98 -2.61 -12.01
N ARG A 206 -17.13 -3.42 -11.38
CA ARG A 206 -15.71 -3.11 -11.27
C ARG A 206 -15.04 -3.12 -12.65
N GLY A 207 -14.21 -2.11 -12.91
CA GLY A 207 -13.47 -1.99 -14.17
C GLY A 207 -12.53 -3.15 -14.42
N SER A 208 -12.19 -3.37 -15.68
CA SER A 208 -11.29 -4.42 -16.13
C SER A 208 -9.82 -4.05 -15.86
N VAL A 209 -8.96 -5.05 -15.71
CA VAL A 209 -7.51 -4.89 -15.79
C VAL A 209 -7.07 -5.43 -17.14
N LEU A 210 -6.35 -4.62 -17.90
CA LEU A 210 -5.93 -4.91 -19.28
C LEU A 210 -4.40 -4.94 -19.36
N ALA A 211 -3.86 -5.80 -20.20
CA ALA A 211 -2.45 -5.74 -20.62
C ALA A 211 -2.21 -4.60 -21.61
N ARG A 212 -0.95 -4.38 -22.00
CA ARG A 212 -0.54 -3.32 -22.95
C ARG A 212 -1.29 -3.41 -24.27
N GLY A 213 -1.50 -4.61 -24.81
CA GLY A 213 -2.20 -4.86 -26.07
C GLY A 213 -3.73 -4.81 -25.96
N GLY A 214 -4.28 -4.51 -24.79
CA GLY A 214 -5.72 -4.46 -24.53
C GLY A 214 -6.34 -5.81 -24.15
N GLU A 215 -5.54 -6.87 -24.03
CA GLU A 215 -6.02 -8.17 -23.58
C GLU A 215 -6.52 -8.10 -22.13
N VAL A 216 -7.65 -8.75 -21.86
CA VAL A 216 -8.30 -8.72 -20.54
C VAL A 216 -7.61 -9.68 -19.58
N LEU A 217 -7.06 -9.13 -18.49
CA LEU A 217 -6.44 -9.87 -17.39
C LEU A 217 -7.44 -10.17 -16.28
N ALA A 218 -8.30 -9.21 -15.96
CA ALA A 218 -9.40 -9.38 -15.01
C ALA A 218 -10.61 -8.57 -15.49
N HIS A 219 -11.81 -9.11 -15.32
CA HIS A 219 -13.06 -8.41 -15.63
C HIS A 219 -14.17 -8.81 -14.68
N SER A 220 -15.21 -7.98 -14.61
CA SER A 220 -16.41 -8.29 -13.85
C SER A 220 -17.59 -8.54 -14.79
N SER A 221 -18.40 -9.53 -14.43
CA SER A 221 -19.71 -9.77 -15.04
C SER A 221 -20.81 -9.65 -13.97
N PRO A 222 -21.99 -9.11 -14.29
CA PRO A 222 -23.14 -9.17 -13.40
C PRO A 222 -23.50 -10.63 -13.08
N GLY A 223 -23.89 -10.92 -11.83
CA GLY A 223 -24.27 -12.27 -11.41
C GLY A 223 -25.38 -12.28 -10.36
N ALA A 224 -25.95 -13.45 -10.09
CA ALA A 224 -26.95 -13.61 -9.03
C ALA A 224 -26.32 -13.27 -7.66
N GLY A 225 -26.76 -12.16 -7.03
CA GLY A 225 -26.24 -11.70 -5.74
C GLY A 225 -25.14 -10.62 -5.81
N GLY A 226 -24.85 -10.05 -6.98
CA GLY A 226 -23.89 -8.94 -7.13
C GLY A 226 -23.10 -9.02 -8.44
N GLN A 227 -21.78 -8.92 -8.34
CA GLN A 227 -20.86 -9.09 -9.47
C GLN A 227 -19.92 -10.28 -9.27
N ARG A 228 -19.64 -11.00 -10.35
CA ARG A 228 -18.62 -12.05 -10.38
C ARG A 228 -17.35 -11.50 -11.03
N ARG A 229 -16.25 -11.52 -10.27
CA ARG A 229 -14.91 -11.16 -10.75
C ARG A 229 -14.24 -12.40 -11.36
N SER A 230 -13.75 -12.29 -12.58
CA SER A 230 -13.11 -13.37 -13.35
C SER A 230 -11.70 -12.97 -13.75
N TYR A 231 -10.78 -13.94 -13.73
CA TYR A 231 -9.37 -13.74 -14.02
C TYR A 231 -8.93 -14.59 -15.21
N SER A 232 -8.14 -14.00 -16.10
CA SER A 232 -7.56 -14.63 -17.29
C SER A 232 -6.07 -14.28 -17.38
N VAL A 233 -5.39 -14.36 -16.23
CA VAL A 233 -3.98 -13.98 -16.06
C VAL A 233 -3.07 -15.20 -16.26
N PRO A 234 -1.88 -15.03 -16.86
CA PRO A 234 -0.81 -16.01 -16.69
C PRO A 234 -0.51 -16.18 -15.20
N VAL A 235 -0.31 -17.43 -14.76
CA VAL A 235 -0.09 -17.77 -13.34
C VAL A 235 1.10 -16.99 -12.75
N SER A 236 2.15 -16.75 -13.55
CA SER A 236 3.32 -15.94 -13.18
C SER A 236 3.04 -14.46 -12.90
N LEU A 237 1.87 -13.95 -13.29
CA LEU A 237 1.45 -12.56 -13.15
C LEU A 237 0.39 -12.38 -12.04
N SER A 238 -0.08 -13.47 -11.44
CA SER A 238 -1.18 -13.48 -10.47
C SER A 238 -0.90 -12.64 -9.23
N GLN A 239 0.34 -12.60 -8.74
CA GLN A 239 0.71 -11.78 -7.59
C GLN A 239 0.73 -10.28 -7.93
N LEU A 240 1.04 -9.92 -9.18
CA LEU A 240 1.02 -8.52 -9.61
C LEU A 240 -0.42 -8.03 -9.80
N VAL A 241 -1.22 -8.75 -10.60
CA VAL A 241 -2.64 -8.39 -10.80
C VAL A 241 -3.39 -8.48 -9.46
N GLY A 242 -3.08 -9.51 -8.68
CA GLY A 242 -3.72 -9.80 -7.42
C GLY A 242 -5.11 -10.39 -7.59
N TYR A 243 -5.90 -10.30 -6.51
CA TYR A 243 -7.28 -10.77 -6.49
C TYR A 243 -8.18 -9.77 -5.78
N SER A 244 -9.49 -9.91 -5.98
CA SER A 244 -10.55 -9.23 -5.23
C SER A 244 -11.60 -10.26 -4.85
N HIS A 245 -11.59 -10.66 -3.58
CA HIS A 245 -12.42 -11.74 -3.06
C HIS A 245 -13.14 -11.31 -1.78
N GLU A 246 -14.44 -11.56 -1.65
CA GLU A 246 -15.24 -11.11 -0.51
C GLU A 246 -14.69 -11.63 0.84
N LYS A 247 -14.25 -12.90 0.88
CA LYS A 247 -13.71 -13.54 2.10
C LYS A 247 -12.25 -13.20 2.41
N TYR A 248 -11.41 -13.07 1.38
CA TYR A 248 -9.94 -13.04 1.51
C TYR A 248 -9.33 -11.67 1.24
N GLY A 249 -10.17 -10.67 0.94
CA GLY A 249 -9.75 -9.29 0.72
C GLY A 249 -9.24 -9.05 -0.71
N LYS A 250 -8.33 -8.10 -0.84
CA LYS A 250 -7.77 -7.67 -2.13
C LYS A 250 -6.25 -7.64 -2.06
N SER A 251 -5.57 -7.85 -3.19
CA SER A 251 -4.10 -7.79 -3.31
C SER A 251 -3.66 -7.18 -4.64
N GLY A 252 -2.36 -6.92 -4.82
CA GLY A 252 -1.79 -6.47 -6.10
C GLY A 252 -2.44 -5.19 -6.68
N ILE A 253 -2.62 -5.16 -8.00
CA ILE A 253 -3.30 -4.08 -8.73
C ILE A 253 -4.75 -3.93 -8.25
N GLU A 254 -5.45 -5.02 -7.94
CA GLU A 254 -6.83 -4.98 -7.44
C GLU A 254 -6.94 -4.16 -6.14
N ALA A 255 -5.99 -4.28 -5.22
CA ALA A 255 -5.94 -3.46 -4.01
C ALA A 255 -5.44 -2.03 -4.30
N ALA A 256 -4.32 -1.91 -5.02
CA ALA A 256 -3.64 -0.64 -5.26
C ALA A 256 -4.48 0.37 -6.05
N TYR A 257 -5.32 -0.11 -6.98
CA TYR A 257 -6.17 0.69 -7.85
C TYR A 257 -7.66 0.48 -7.56
N ASN A 258 -8.01 0.07 -6.33
CA ASN A 258 -9.40 -0.24 -5.95
C ASN A 258 -10.35 0.94 -6.23
N ARG A 259 -9.91 2.17 -5.99
CA ARG A 259 -10.74 3.37 -6.16
C ARG A 259 -11.01 3.64 -7.64
N GLU A 260 -10.00 3.59 -8.48
CA GLU A 260 -10.13 3.73 -9.93
C GLU A 260 -11.00 2.62 -10.53
N LEU A 261 -10.78 1.37 -10.12
CA LEU A 261 -11.54 0.19 -10.54
C LEU A 261 -13.02 0.26 -10.11
N LEU A 262 -13.37 1.12 -9.15
CA LEU A 262 -14.75 1.42 -8.76
C LEU A 262 -15.27 2.76 -9.30
N GLY A 263 -14.43 3.54 -10.00
CA GLY A 263 -14.78 4.88 -10.48
C GLY A 263 -14.89 5.92 -9.36
N LEU A 264 -14.22 5.71 -8.24
CA LEU A 264 -14.27 6.52 -7.02
C LEU A 264 -12.95 7.25 -6.71
N ASP A 265 -12.02 7.30 -7.67
CA ASP A 265 -10.75 8.01 -7.55
C ASP A 265 -10.93 9.53 -7.44
N GLY A 266 -12.02 10.05 -8.02
CA GLY A 266 -12.47 11.42 -7.80
C GLY A 266 -12.90 11.67 -6.35
N VAL A 267 -13.43 10.68 -5.63
CA VAL A 267 -14.08 10.83 -4.32
C VAL A 267 -13.09 11.17 -3.21
N ARG A 268 -12.86 12.46 -2.96
CA ARG A 268 -12.02 12.95 -1.85
C ARG A 268 -12.87 13.21 -0.61
N GLY A 269 -12.64 12.44 0.46
CA GLY A 269 -13.30 12.65 1.76
C GLY A 269 -14.71 12.09 1.83
N SER A 270 -15.66 12.91 2.31
CA SER A 270 -17.01 12.49 2.67
C SER A 270 -17.85 12.05 1.47
N TRP A 271 -18.44 10.85 1.54
CA TRP A 271 -19.37 10.35 0.52
C TRP A 271 -20.60 11.24 0.30
N GLY A 272 -21.03 11.98 1.33
CA GLY A 272 -22.19 12.88 1.26
C GLY A 272 -22.00 14.12 0.37
N LEU A 273 -20.75 14.49 0.05
CA LEU A 273 -20.42 15.56 -0.90
C LEU A 273 -20.31 15.08 -2.35
N TYR A 274 -20.41 13.77 -2.61
CA TYR A 274 -20.46 13.21 -3.97
C TYR A 274 -21.92 12.94 -4.35
N PRO A 275 -22.54 13.80 -5.20
CA PRO A 275 -23.92 13.61 -5.67
C PRO A 275 -24.12 12.22 -6.29
N GLY A 276 -23.03 11.66 -6.83
CA GLY A 276 -23.01 10.33 -7.40
C GLY A 276 -23.26 9.20 -6.39
N LEU A 277 -22.70 9.26 -5.18
CA LEU A 277 -22.83 8.21 -4.18
C LEU A 277 -24.08 8.35 -3.30
N ARG A 278 -24.66 9.55 -3.25
CA ARG A 278 -25.94 9.85 -2.58
C ARG A 278 -27.14 9.11 -3.21
N GLN A 279 -27.01 8.69 -4.46
CA GLN A 279 -28.07 8.07 -5.26
C GLN A 279 -27.70 6.68 -5.77
N VAL A 280 -26.77 5.98 -5.14
CA VAL A 280 -26.62 4.54 -5.39
C VAL A 280 -27.63 3.85 -4.46
N PRO A 281 -28.84 3.51 -4.92
CA PRO A 281 -29.76 2.74 -4.10
C PRO A 281 -29.06 1.44 -3.67
N PRO A 282 -29.36 0.91 -2.47
CA PRO A 282 -28.99 -0.46 -2.11
C PRO A 282 -29.37 -1.37 -3.29
N ALA A 283 -28.51 -2.32 -3.66
CA ALA A 283 -28.72 -3.14 -4.85
C ALA A 283 -30.11 -3.81 -4.77
N THR A 284 -31.11 -3.20 -5.40
CA THR A 284 -32.43 -3.81 -5.52
C THR A 284 -32.26 -5.00 -6.45
N ARG A 285 -32.90 -6.12 -6.09
CA ARG A 285 -32.87 -7.42 -6.77
C ARG A 285 -33.25 -7.41 -8.26
N GLN A 286 -33.48 -6.24 -8.88
CA GLN A 286 -33.77 -6.11 -10.30
C GLN A 286 -32.58 -5.46 -10.99
N GLY A 287 -31.92 -6.28 -11.82
CA GLY A 287 -30.82 -5.85 -12.68
C GLY A 287 -31.22 -4.60 -13.45
N ASN A 288 -30.48 -3.52 -13.19
CA ASN A 288 -30.65 -2.27 -13.89
C ASN A 288 -29.44 -2.08 -14.80
N ASP A 289 -29.67 -1.91 -16.10
CA ASP A 289 -28.66 -1.65 -17.15
C ASP A 289 -27.87 -0.33 -16.93
N ARG A 290 -28.08 0.35 -15.81
CA ARG A 290 -27.40 1.56 -15.35
C ARG A 290 -26.41 1.32 -14.21
N ALA A 291 -25.98 0.07 -13.98
CA ALA A 291 -24.96 -0.22 -12.98
C ALA A 291 -23.71 0.60 -13.28
N ARG A 292 -23.29 1.43 -12.31
CA ARG A 292 -22.10 2.28 -12.48
C ARG A 292 -20.91 1.39 -12.74
N ARG A 293 -20.14 1.70 -13.78
CA ARG A 293 -18.91 1.00 -14.10
C ARG A 293 -17.72 1.80 -13.59
N GLY A 294 -16.72 1.12 -13.03
CA GLY A 294 -15.44 1.74 -12.71
C GLY A 294 -14.54 1.93 -13.94
N LYS A 295 -13.36 2.51 -13.74
CA LYS A 295 -12.38 2.69 -14.81
C LYS A 295 -11.63 1.41 -15.07
N ASP A 296 -11.30 1.17 -16.33
CA ASP A 296 -10.40 0.07 -16.69
C ASP A 296 -8.94 0.52 -16.45
N ILE A 297 -8.11 -0.38 -15.93
CA ILE A 297 -6.69 -0.15 -15.66
C ILE A 297 -5.89 -0.81 -16.76
N VAL A 298 -5.02 -0.05 -17.44
CA VAL A 298 -4.13 -0.55 -18.49
C VAL A 298 -2.73 -0.70 -17.94
N LEU A 299 -2.22 -1.92 -17.93
CA LEU A 299 -0.84 -2.24 -17.54
C LEU A 299 0.12 -1.99 -18.69
N THR A 300 1.39 -1.78 -18.35
CA THR A 300 2.51 -1.72 -19.30
C THR A 300 3.01 -3.11 -19.71
N ILE A 301 2.47 -4.16 -19.10
CA ILE A 301 2.85 -5.56 -19.28
C ILE A 301 2.49 -6.02 -20.70
N ASP A 302 3.47 -6.56 -21.40
CA ASP A 302 3.30 -7.25 -22.67
C ASP A 302 3.06 -8.74 -22.41
N LEU A 303 1.91 -9.26 -22.82
CA LEU A 303 1.54 -10.64 -22.53
C LEU A 303 2.37 -11.67 -23.30
N GLY A 304 2.86 -11.32 -24.49
CA GLY A 304 3.77 -12.17 -25.26
C GLY A 304 5.08 -12.36 -24.51
N LEU A 305 5.71 -11.26 -24.11
CA LEU A 305 6.95 -11.27 -23.34
C LEU A 305 6.76 -11.92 -21.96
N GLN A 306 5.65 -11.64 -21.27
CA GLN A 306 5.34 -12.27 -19.98
C GLN A 306 5.29 -13.80 -20.10
N ARG A 307 4.62 -14.33 -21.13
CA ARG A 307 4.53 -15.77 -21.37
C ARG A 307 5.87 -16.37 -21.78
N ALA A 308 6.65 -15.67 -22.60
CA ALA A 308 7.99 -16.10 -22.98
C ALA A 308 8.93 -16.17 -21.76
N ALA A 309 8.88 -15.15 -20.90
CA ALA A 309 9.63 -15.11 -19.64
C ALA A 309 9.19 -16.22 -18.68
N GLN A 310 7.88 -16.46 -18.55
CA GLN A 310 7.34 -17.57 -17.76
C GLN A 310 7.82 -18.94 -18.30
N ALA A 311 7.75 -19.16 -19.61
CA ALA A 311 8.20 -20.41 -20.22
C ALA A 311 9.70 -20.64 -19.99
N ALA A 312 10.52 -19.58 -20.06
CA ALA A 312 11.96 -19.67 -19.75
C ALA A 312 12.23 -20.00 -18.27
N MET A 313 11.31 -19.62 -17.37
CA MET A 313 11.35 -19.92 -15.94
C MET A 313 10.63 -21.21 -15.55
N ALA A 314 10.08 -21.98 -16.50
CA ALA A 314 9.27 -23.15 -16.20
C ALA A 314 9.98 -24.16 -15.29
N GLY A 315 9.27 -24.64 -14.26
CA GLY A 315 9.80 -25.58 -13.27
C GLY A 315 10.80 -24.99 -12.28
N ARG A 316 10.98 -23.67 -12.26
CA ARG A 316 11.92 -22.97 -11.38
C ARG A 316 11.20 -21.97 -10.48
N THR A 317 11.54 -21.96 -9.20
CA THR A 317 11.08 -20.94 -8.26
C THR A 317 11.94 -19.69 -8.40
N GLY A 318 11.33 -18.51 -8.43
CA GLY A 318 12.06 -17.25 -8.56
C GLY A 318 11.27 -16.16 -9.26
N ALA A 319 11.98 -15.22 -9.87
CA ALA A 319 11.37 -14.09 -10.54
C ALA A 319 12.20 -13.58 -11.72
N ALA A 320 11.51 -12.95 -12.66
CA ALA A 320 12.13 -12.21 -13.75
C ALA A 320 11.39 -10.88 -13.97
N CYS A 321 12.15 -9.79 -14.08
CA CYS A 321 11.63 -8.47 -14.40
C CYS A 321 12.25 -8.00 -15.71
N ALA A 322 11.43 -7.50 -16.62
CA ALA A 322 11.88 -6.82 -17.84
C ALA A 322 11.26 -5.44 -17.92
N MET A 323 12.05 -4.42 -18.26
CA MET A 323 11.58 -3.05 -18.41
C MET A 323 12.25 -2.31 -19.55
N VAL A 324 11.56 -1.28 -20.06
CA VAL A 324 12.12 -0.33 -21.03
C VAL A 324 13.06 0.64 -20.29
N PRO A 325 14.37 0.66 -20.59
CA PRO A 325 15.33 1.47 -19.83
C PRO A 325 15.05 2.98 -19.88
N ALA A 326 14.59 3.48 -21.02
CA ALA A 326 14.35 4.91 -21.22
C ALA A 326 13.13 5.44 -20.46
N THR A 327 12.08 4.62 -20.29
CA THR A 327 10.78 5.06 -19.75
C THR A 327 10.46 4.46 -18.39
N GLY A 328 11.08 3.33 -18.02
CA GLY A 328 10.76 2.56 -16.83
C GLY A 328 9.52 1.68 -16.95
N GLU A 329 8.90 1.58 -18.14
CA GLU A 329 7.74 0.71 -18.34
C GLU A 329 8.11 -0.74 -18.08
N VAL A 330 7.38 -1.41 -17.18
CA VAL A 330 7.61 -2.81 -16.84
C VAL A 330 6.86 -3.69 -17.84
N LEU A 331 7.63 -4.33 -18.72
CA LEU A 331 7.09 -5.17 -19.80
C LEU A 331 6.74 -6.57 -19.33
N ALA A 332 7.52 -7.12 -18.40
CA ALA A 332 7.24 -8.42 -17.79
C ALA A 332 7.64 -8.40 -16.31
N CYS A 333 6.85 -9.09 -15.49
CA CYS A 333 6.99 -9.20 -14.05
C CYS A 333 6.55 -10.61 -13.64
N VAL A 334 7.47 -11.56 -13.73
CA VAL A 334 7.28 -12.99 -13.46
C VAL A 334 7.57 -13.27 -11.99
N SER A 335 6.68 -14.00 -11.33
CA SER A 335 6.85 -14.53 -9.98
C SER A 335 6.38 -15.98 -9.93
N GLU A 336 7.29 -16.92 -9.69
CA GLU A 336 7.02 -18.36 -9.67
C GLU A 336 7.41 -19.00 -8.32
N PRO A 337 6.59 -19.92 -7.77
CA PRO A 337 5.29 -20.36 -8.28
C PRO A 337 4.20 -19.28 -8.14
N GLY A 338 3.32 -19.20 -9.13
CA GLY A 338 2.08 -18.42 -9.03
C GLY A 338 0.88 -19.21 -8.49
N PHE A 339 -0.30 -18.60 -8.54
CA PHE A 339 -1.58 -19.22 -8.18
C PHE A 339 -2.68 -18.79 -9.16
N ASP A 340 -3.85 -19.44 -9.12
CA ASP A 340 -5.03 -19.01 -9.89
C ASP A 340 -5.97 -18.16 -9.02
N PRO A 341 -6.08 -16.84 -9.27
CA PRO A 341 -6.99 -15.96 -8.53
C PRO A 341 -8.47 -16.34 -8.69
N GLY A 342 -8.85 -17.00 -9.78
CA GLY A 342 -10.22 -17.43 -10.06
C GLY A 342 -10.69 -18.60 -9.19
N ARG A 343 -9.76 -19.37 -8.62
CA ARG A 343 -10.03 -20.55 -7.77
C ARG A 343 -9.67 -20.34 -6.31
N LEU A 344 -9.47 -19.08 -5.89
CA LEU A 344 -9.04 -18.71 -4.54
C LEU A 344 -9.93 -19.32 -3.43
N GLY A 345 -11.24 -19.44 -3.66
CA GLY A 345 -12.18 -20.10 -2.76
C GLY A 345 -11.80 -21.55 -2.41
N GLU A 346 -11.33 -22.28 -3.41
CA GLU A 346 -10.96 -23.71 -3.34
C GLU A 346 -9.52 -23.90 -2.85
N THR A 347 -8.59 -23.06 -3.30
CA THR A 347 -7.16 -23.28 -3.11
C THR A 347 -6.55 -22.49 -1.96
N TRP A 348 -7.31 -21.62 -1.27
CA TRP A 348 -6.76 -20.70 -0.25
C TRP A 348 -5.96 -21.41 0.84
N ASP A 349 -6.50 -22.48 1.41
CA ASP A 349 -5.87 -23.17 2.53
C ASP A 349 -4.55 -23.83 2.13
N ASP A 350 -4.43 -24.25 0.87
CA ASP A 350 -3.20 -24.81 0.30
C ASP A 350 -2.17 -23.70 0.04
N ILE A 351 -2.54 -22.68 -0.75
CA ILE A 351 -1.60 -21.62 -1.17
C ILE A 351 -1.13 -20.72 -0.01
N SER A 352 -1.94 -20.58 1.04
CA SER A 352 -1.59 -19.75 2.21
C SER A 352 -0.62 -20.44 3.17
N LYS A 353 -0.53 -21.77 3.10
CA LYS A 353 0.36 -22.60 3.94
C LYS A 353 1.50 -23.22 3.15
N ASP A 354 1.49 -23.08 1.83
CA ASP A 354 2.51 -23.63 0.95
C ASP A 354 3.89 -23.04 1.31
N PRO A 355 4.90 -23.87 1.61
CA PRO A 355 6.24 -23.41 1.95
C PRO A 355 6.91 -22.62 0.81
N LEU A 356 6.50 -22.81 -0.44
CA LEU A 356 6.95 -22.04 -1.59
C LEU A 356 6.29 -20.66 -1.68
N SER A 357 5.43 -20.27 -0.74
CA SER A 357 4.88 -18.91 -0.62
C SER A 357 4.36 -18.33 -1.95
N PRO A 358 3.43 -18.99 -2.65
CA PRO A 358 2.94 -18.57 -3.98
C PRO A 358 2.26 -17.19 -3.98
N LEU A 359 1.78 -16.73 -2.82
CA LEU A 359 1.20 -15.39 -2.64
C LEU A 359 2.24 -14.26 -2.64
N LEU A 360 3.53 -14.56 -2.45
CA LEU A 360 4.61 -13.57 -2.44
C LEU A 360 4.92 -13.12 -3.87
N ASN A 361 4.84 -11.82 -4.14
CA ASN A 361 5.37 -11.26 -5.37
C ASN A 361 6.90 -11.19 -5.28
N ARG A 362 7.58 -12.21 -5.81
CA ARG A 362 9.05 -12.31 -5.75
C ARG A 362 9.75 -11.20 -6.53
N ALA A 363 9.13 -10.71 -7.60
CA ALA A 363 9.67 -9.66 -8.45
C ALA A 363 9.73 -8.28 -7.76
N THR A 364 8.71 -7.93 -6.98
CA THR A 364 8.61 -6.60 -6.33
C THR A 364 8.85 -6.61 -4.83
N GLN A 365 8.57 -7.73 -4.14
CA GLN A 365 8.66 -7.86 -2.68
C GLN A 365 9.74 -8.83 -2.21
N GLY A 366 10.17 -9.77 -3.06
CA GLY A 366 11.23 -10.72 -2.74
C GLY A 366 12.56 -10.01 -2.50
N LEU A 367 13.14 -10.23 -1.33
CA LEU A 367 14.42 -9.66 -0.92
C LEU A 367 15.47 -10.76 -0.89
N TYR A 368 16.52 -10.57 -1.69
CA TYR A 368 17.54 -11.59 -1.90
C TYR A 368 18.94 -10.98 -1.82
N PRO A 369 19.95 -11.75 -1.36
CA PRO A 369 21.33 -11.37 -1.58
C PRO A 369 21.61 -11.36 -3.09
N PRO A 370 22.14 -10.26 -3.65
CA PRO A 370 22.41 -10.17 -5.09
C PRO A 370 23.66 -10.96 -5.53
N GLY A 371 24.57 -11.26 -4.60
CA GLY A 371 25.88 -11.80 -4.91
C GLY A 371 26.61 -10.96 -5.97
N SER A 372 27.35 -11.61 -6.85
CA SER A 372 28.16 -10.92 -7.88
C SER A 372 27.36 -10.06 -8.87
N ALA A 373 26.03 -10.16 -8.92
CA ALA A 373 25.20 -9.24 -9.71
C ALA A 373 25.22 -7.80 -9.15
N PHE A 374 25.69 -7.58 -7.92
CA PHE A 374 25.82 -6.26 -7.29
C PHE A 374 27.12 -5.52 -7.65
N LYS A 375 28.15 -6.25 -8.09
CA LYS A 375 29.47 -5.69 -8.44
C LYS A 375 29.41 -4.50 -9.41
N PRO A 376 28.50 -4.44 -10.41
CA PRO A 376 28.34 -3.24 -11.23
C PRO A 376 28.05 -1.98 -10.41
N LEU A 377 27.22 -2.05 -9.35
CA LEU A 377 26.97 -0.89 -8.48
C LEU A 377 28.23 -0.49 -7.71
N VAL A 378 28.98 -1.47 -7.20
CA VAL A 378 30.26 -1.22 -6.51
C VAL A 378 31.28 -0.57 -7.46
N ALA A 379 31.34 -1.02 -8.72
CA ALA A 379 32.18 -0.42 -9.75
C ALA A 379 31.75 1.04 -10.05
N LEU A 380 30.44 1.30 -10.18
CA LEU A 380 29.95 2.68 -10.33
C LEU A 380 30.36 3.57 -9.15
N ALA A 381 30.23 3.07 -7.92
CA ALA A 381 30.63 3.80 -6.72
C ALA A 381 32.13 4.15 -6.71
N ALA A 382 32.97 3.17 -7.08
CA ALA A 382 34.42 3.34 -7.17
C ALA A 382 34.84 4.35 -8.24
N LEU A 383 34.20 4.29 -9.42
CA LEU A 383 34.50 5.19 -10.54
C LEU A 383 33.95 6.60 -10.31
N ASP A 384 32.72 6.74 -9.82
CA ASP A 384 32.11 8.07 -9.56
C ASP A 384 32.83 8.83 -8.44
N SER A 385 33.41 8.12 -7.47
CA SER A 385 34.19 8.75 -6.39
C SER A 385 35.59 9.18 -6.84
N GLY A 386 36.07 8.69 -7.98
CA GLY A 386 37.45 8.90 -8.45
C GLY A 386 38.51 8.16 -7.62
N VAL A 387 38.11 7.29 -6.69
CA VAL A 387 39.04 6.52 -5.84
C VAL A 387 39.76 5.43 -6.63
N PHE A 388 39.14 4.92 -7.69
CA PHE A 388 39.74 3.91 -8.57
C PHE A 388 39.75 4.37 -10.03
N ALA A 389 40.87 4.13 -10.71
CA ALA A 389 40.97 4.26 -12.15
C ALA A 389 40.56 2.93 -12.84
N PRO A 390 39.87 2.96 -14.00
CA PRO A 390 39.47 1.74 -14.72
C PRO A 390 40.62 0.80 -15.11
N ASP A 391 41.79 1.36 -15.40
CA ASP A 391 43.02 0.68 -15.83
C ASP A 391 43.92 0.27 -14.66
N GLN A 392 43.55 0.62 -13.43
CA GLN A 392 44.28 0.21 -12.23
C GLN A 392 44.35 -1.31 -12.15
N VAL A 393 45.57 -1.83 -11.99
CA VAL A 393 45.83 -3.27 -11.91
C VAL A 393 45.65 -3.74 -10.46
N ILE A 394 44.90 -4.83 -10.31
CA ILE A 394 44.57 -5.46 -9.04
C ILE A 394 45.11 -6.88 -9.04
N GLU A 395 45.77 -7.28 -7.96
CA GLU A 395 46.32 -8.64 -7.81
C GLU A 395 45.30 -9.58 -7.17
N CYS A 396 44.97 -10.66 -7.87
CA CYS A 396 44.13 -11.75 -7.39
C CYS A 396 44.94 -13.02 -7.18
N ARG A 397 45.04 -13.46 -5.92
CA ARG A 397 45.72 -14.70 -5.51
C ARG A 397 44.75 -15.88 -5.24
N GLY A 398 43.56 -15.82 -5.82
CA GLY A 398 42.53 -16.85 -5.67
C GLY A 398 41.64 -16.65 -4.44
N SER A 399 42.21 -16.27 -3.29
CA SER A 399 41.46 -15.90 -2.08
C SER A 399 42.05 -14.66 -1.40
N ILE A 400 41.29 -14.07 -0.47
CA ILE A 400 41.72 -12.97 0.39
C ILE A 400 41.16 -13.16 1.80
N THR A 401 41.98 -12.91 2.82
CA THR A 401 41.56 -12.96 4.22
C THR A 401 41.28 -11.55 4.73
N VAL A 402 40.06 -11.31 5.24
CA VAL A 402 39.64 -10.04 5.84
C VAL A 402 39.05 -10.34 7.21
N ASP A 403 39.56 -9.67 8.24
CA ASP A 403 39.12 -9.85 9.64
C ASP A 403 39.04 -11.34 10.06
N GLY A 404 40.03 -12.15 9.64
CA GLY A 404 40.10 -13.58 9.93
C GLY A 404 39.22 -14.49 9.06
N HIS A 405 38.43 -13.95 8.14
CA HIS A 405 37.53 -14.71 7.26
C HIS A 405 38.12 -14.81 5.84
N VAL A 406 38.11 -16.02 5.26
CA VAL A 406 38.65 -16.29 3.92
C VAL A 406 37.55 -16.15 2.88
N ILE A 407 37.71 -15.22 1.95
CA ILE A 407 36.84 -15.03 0.79
C ILE A 407 37.55 -15.56 -0.45
N SER A 408 37.01 -16.61 -1.07
CA SER A 408 37.57 -17.24 -2.26
C SER A 408 36.88 -16.78 -3.55
N CYS A 409 37.60 -16.81 -4.67
CA CYS A 409 37.01 -16.63 -5.99
C CYS A 409 36.35 -17.93 -6.47
N PRO A 410 35.23 -17.89 -7.19
CA PRO A 410 34.63 -19.10 -7.74
C PRO A 410 35.63 -19.86 -8.62
N GLY A 411 35.78 -21.19 -8.40
CA GLY A 411 36.73 -22.01 -9.13
C GLY A 411 38.21 -21.83 -8.74
N HIS A 412 38.50 -20.99 -7.74
CA HIS A 412 39.85 -20.74 -7.25
C HIS A 412 39.89 -20.84 -5.72
N GLY A 413 40.91 -21.50 -5.20
CA GLY A 413 41.11 -21.69 -3.76
C GLY A 413 42.42 -21.12 -3.26
N GLU A 414 42.63 -21.27 -1.96
CA GLU A 414 43.90 -21.00 -1.30
C GLU A 414 45.03 -21.84 -1.95
N GLY A 415 46.12 -21.19 -2.34
CA GLY A 415 47.22 -21.82 -3.07
C GLY A 415 47.08 -21.87 -4.61
N SER A 416 45.96 -21.39 -5.18
CA SER A 416 45.84 -21.21 -6.64
C SER A 416 46.50 -19.92 -7.12
N ARG A 417 46.83 -19.82 -8.42
CA ARG A 417 47.28 -18.54 -9.02
C ARG A 417 46.16 -17.50 -9.14
N GLY A 418 44.92 -17.85 -8.77
CA GLY A 418 43.74 -17.01 -8.96
C GLY A 418 43.59 -16.52 -10.40
N HIS A 419 43.09 -15.29 -10.54
CA HIS A 419 43.02 -14.59 -11.82
C HIS A 419 44.31 -13.81 -12.16
N GLY A 420 45.33 -13.83 -11.29
CA GLY A 420 46.57 -13.07 -11.49
C GLY A 420 46.34 -11.55 -11.42
N ARG A 421 47.01 -10.81 -12.29
CA ARG A 421 46.89 -9.35 -12.38
C ARG A 421 45.75 -8.99 -13.34
N VAL A 422 44.72 -8.33 -12.82
CA VAL A 422 43.51 -7.98 -13.57
C VAL A 422 43.19 -6.50 -13.47
N THR A 423 42.61 -5.91 -14.51
CA THR A 423 41.96 -4.60 -14.44
C THR A 423 40.58 -4.72 -13.78
N MET A 424 39.93 -3.59 -13.47
CA MET A 424 38.54 -3.62 -12.97
C MET A 424 37.59 -4.28 -13.98
N GLY A 425 37.79 -4.07 -15.28
CA GLY A 425 36.98 -4.68 -16.34
C GLY A 425 37.13 -6.19 -16.39
N GLN A 426 38.37 -6.69 -16.43
CA GLN A 426 38.65 -8.12 -16.37
C GLN A 426 38.11 -8.75 -15.08
N ALA A 427 38.26 -8.06 -13.94
CA ALA A 427 37.72 -8.50 -12.67
C ALA A 427 36.18 -8.60 -12.68
N LEU A 428 35.49 -7.66 -13.34
CA LEU A 428 34.02 -7.73 -13.48
C LEU A 428 33.62 -8.86 -14.43
N ALA A 429 34.31 -9.01 -15.56
CA ALA A 429 34.04 -10.03 -16.57
C ALA A 429 34.19 -11.46 -16.02
N GLU A 430 35.32 -11.74 -15.37
CA GLU A 430 35.63 -13.03 -14.71
C GLU A 430 34.98 -13.14 -13.32
N SER A 431 34.27 -12.10 -12.86
CA SER A 431 33.58 -12.09 -11.57
C SER A 431 34.50 -12.33 -10.36
N CYS A 432 35.72 -11.79 -10.39
CA CYS A 432 36.74 -11.94 -9.36
C CYS A 432 36.28 -11.36 -8.00
N ASN A 433 36.17 -12.21 -6.97
CA ASN A 433 35.77 -11.77 -5.62
C ASN A 433 36.89 -10.96 -4.94
N VAL A 434 38.13 -11.43 -5.03
CA VAL A 434 39.29 -10.79 -4.39
C VAL A 434 39.45 -9.34 -4.85
N ALA A 435 39.29 -9.06 -6.15
CA ALA A 435 39.40 -7.71 -6.67
C ALA A 435 38.28 -6.79 -6.16
N PHE A 436 37.03 -7.27 -6.14
CA PHE A 436 35.90 -6.47 -5.65
C PHE A 436 35.89 -6.27 -4.13
N VAL A 437 36.44 -7.21 -3.36
CA VAL A 437 36.75 -7.01 -1.94
C VAL A 437 37.76 -5.88 -1.78
N GLN A 438 38.87 -5.90 -2.53
CA GLN A 438 39.88 -4.84 -2.47
C GLN A 438 39.30 -3.49 -2.89
N ILE A 439 38.52 -3.44 -3.97
CA ILE A 439 37.83 -2.21 -4.43
C ILE A 439 36.93 -1.65 -3.33
N ALA A 440 36.04 -2.47 -2.76
CA ALA A 440 35.14 -2.02 -1.72
C ALA A 440 35.87 -1.54 -0.47
N CYS A 441 36.89 -2.27 0.00
CA CYS A 441 37.69 -1.87 1.15
C CYS A 441 38.48 -0.57 0.91
N THR A 442 39.02 -0.36 -0.29
CA THR A 442 39.76 0.86 -0.63
C THR A 442 38.83 2.07 -0.82
N CYS A 443 37.64 1.87 -1.40
CA CYS A 443 36.61 2.92 -1.44
C CYS A 443 36.14 3.34 -0.04
N GLY A 444 36.10 2.39 0.89
CA GLY A 444 35.55 2.60 2.23
C GLY A 444 34.02 2.63 2.23
N GLN A 445 33.43 2.40 3.40
CA GLN A 445 31.98 2.28 3.54
C GLN A 445 31.22 3.54 3.11
N GLN A 446 31.81 4.73 3.23
CA GLN A 446 31.07 5.97 3.00
C GLN A 446 30.81 6.20 1.51
N VAL A 447 31.78 5.90 0.64
CA VAL A 447 31.60 5.92 -0.81
C VAL A 447 30.51 4.95 -1.24
N ILE A 448 30.49 3.74 -0.65
CA ILE A 448 29.47 2.73 -0.97
C ILE A 448 28.09 3.16 -0.46
N LYS A 449 27.98 3.62 0.80
CA LYS A 449 26.75 4.14 1.41
C LYS A 449 26.15 5.27 0.59
N ASP A 450 26.98 6.22 0.14
CA ASP A 450 26.51 7.34 -0.67
C ASP A 450 26.05 6.89 -2.06
N ALA A 451 26.70 5.90 -2.66
CA ALA A 451 26.23 5.28 -3.90
C ALA A 451 24.87 4.60 -3.71
N VAL A 452 24.72 3.70 -2.74
CA VAL A 452 23.44 2.99 -2.54
C VAL A 452 22.29 3.93 -2.17
N ARG A 453 22.56 5.02 -1.42
CA ARG A 453 21.59 6.11 -1.17
C ARG A 453 21.18 6.79 -2.46
N ARG A 454 22.13 7.11 -3.34
CA ARG A 454 21.81 7.63 -4.69
C ARG A 454 20.99 6.64 -5.50
N PHE A 455 21.13 5.33 -5.33
CA PHE A 455 20.27 4.34 -6.01
C PHE A 455 18.91 4.12 -5.33
N GLY A 456 18.67 4.65 -4.14
CA GLY A 456 17.37 4.60 -3.45
C GLY A 456 17.22 3.47 -2.43
N PHE A 457 18.32 2.89 -1.93
CA PHE A 457 18.25 1.94 -0.81
C PHE A 457 17.65 2.58 0.45
N GLY A 458 16.90 1.79 1.23
CA GLY A 458 16.24 2.25 2.45
C GLY A 458 15.02 3.14 2.23
N VAL A 459 14.62 3.39 0.97
CA VAL A 459 13.43 4.17 0.61
C VAL A 459 12.40 3.24 -0.02
N ASP A 460 11.15 3.37 0.40
CA ASP A 460 10.04 2.62 -0.21
C ASP A 460 9.96 2.94 -1.72
N PRO A 461 9.89 1.92 -2.58
CA PRO A 461 9.74 2.14 -4.02
C PRO A 461 8.49 2.97 -4.29
N ASP A 462 8.63 4.06 -5.06
CA ASP A 462 7.50 4.92 -5.44
C ASP A 462 6.70 4.30 -6.60
N ILE A 463 6.13 3.13 -6.31
CA ILE A 463 5.17 2.42 -7.15
C ILE A 463 3.95 2.10 -6.29
N ARG A 464 2.74 2.24 -6.86
CA ARG A 464 1.50 2.08 -6.09
C ARG A 464 1.17 0.65 -5.67
N VAL A 465 1.89 -0.33 -6.19
CA VAL A 465 1.71 -1.75 -5.84
C VAL A 465 2.65 -2.14 -4.70
N PRO A 466 2.32 -3.19 -3.91
CA PRO A 466 3.20 -3.66 -2.84
C PRO A 466 4.61 -3.99 -3.37
N ALA A 467 5.61 -3.38 -2.73
CA ALA A 467 7.01 -3.55 -3.05
C ALA A 467 7.87 -3.42 -1.78
N SER A 468 8.99 -4.13 -1.74
CA SER A 468 9.91 -4.07 -0.61
C SER A 468 11.05 -3.09 -0.89
N PRO A 469 11.41 -2.19 0.05
CA PRO A 469 12.62 -1.40 -0.07
C PRO A 469 13.85 -2.30 -0.01
N CYS A 470 14.85 -2.01 -0.86
CA CYS A 470 16.14 -2.70 -0.80
C CYS A 470 16.85 -2.36 0.53
N ARG A 471 17.50 -3.36 1.15
CA ARG A 471 18.12 -3.24 2.46
C ARG A 471 19.64 -3.18 2.36
N PHE A 472 20.21 -2.30 3.17
CA PHE A 472 21.63 -2.07 3.31
C PHE A 472 21.90 -1.46 4.71
N PRO A 473 23.04 -1.74 5.37
CA PRO A 473 23.37 -1.19 6.68
C PRO A 473 23.74 0.32 6.61
N LEU A 474 22.74 1.17 6.35
CA LEU A 474 22.92 2.62 6.17
C LEU A 474 23.19 3.38 7.47
N ASP A 475 22.65 2.89 8.59
CA ASP A 475 22.61 3.61 9.87
C ASP A 475 23.65 3.14 10.89
N LYS A 476 24.50 2.17 10.53
CA LYS A 476 25.56 1.65 11.39
C LYS A 476 26.91 1.64 10.70
N GLU A 477 27.97 1.74 11.49
CA GLU A 477 29.33 1.54 11.02
C GLU A 477 29.54 0.08 10.61
N MET A 478 30.14 -0.13 9.43
CA MET A 478 30.43 -1.47 8.91
C MET A 478 31.83 -1.90 9.34
N THR A 479 31.98 -3.14 9.80
CA THR A 479 33.29 -3.76 9.93
C THR A 479 33.95 -3.90 8.56
N ARG A 480 35.27 -4.08 8.53
CA ARG A 480 35.99 -4.28 7.27
C ARG A 480 35.54 -5.57 6.59
N GLY A 481 35.28 -6.64 7.36
CA GLY A 481 34.67 -7.88 6.89
C GLY A 481 33.29 -7.67 6.25
N LEU A 482 32.39 -6.94 6.90
CA LEU A 482 31.06 -6.67 6.33
C LEU A 482 31.16 -5.83 5.04
N LEU A 483 32.08 -4.87 4.97
CA LEU A 483 32.34 -4.09 3.76
C LEU A 483 32.90 -4.97 2.63
N ALA A 484 33.76 -5.93 2.94
CA ALA A 484 34.28 -6.90 1.99
C ALA A 484 33.16 -7.79 1.42
N GLU A 485 32.27 -8.31 2.26
CA GLU A 485 31.10 -9.08 1.84
C GLU A 485 30.15 -8.25 0.97
N THR A 486 29.87 -7.01 1.37
CA THR A 486 29.08 -6.07 0.56
C THR A 486 29.70 -5.84 -0.81
N GLY A 487 31.03 -5.75 -0.90
CA GLY A 487 31.76 -5.58 -2.17
C GLY A 487 31.47 -6.67 -3.19
N ILE A 488 31.11 -7.86 -2.74
CA ILE A 488 30.72 -9.01 -3.58
C ILE A 488 29.20 -9.28 -3.57
N GLY A 489 28.40 -8.38 -2.98
CA GLY A 489 26.94 -8.48 -2.91
C GLY A 489 26.43 -9.49 -1.88
N GLN A 490 27.21 -9.77 -0.84
CA GLN A 490 26.85 -10.62 0.31
C GLN A 490 26.66 -9.76 1.58
N GLY A 491 26.59 -10.42 2.74
CA GLY A 491 26.38 -9.79 4.04
C GLY A 491 24.92 -9.34 4.22
N GLU A 492 24.72 -8.09 4.60
CA GLU A 492 23.39 -7.53 4.90
C GLU A 492 22.72 -6.84 3.69
N THR A 493 23.27 -7.01 2.50
CA THR A 493 22.75 -6.41 1.26
C THR A 493 21.61 -7.25 0.70
N LEU A 494 20.39 -6.69 0.63
CA LEU A 494 19.24 -7.37 0.03
C LEU A 494 18.56 -6.48 -1.01
N VAL A 495 18.24 -7.07 -2.17
CA VAL A 495 17.62 -6.36 -3.30
C VAL A 495 16.41 -7.10 -3.85
N THR A 496 15.57 -6.38 -4.58
CA THR A 496 14.47 -6.96 -5.37
C THR A 496 14.88 -7.13 -6.84
N PRO A 497 14.31 -8.12 -7.56
CA PRO A 497 14.50 -8.24 -9.01
C PRO A 497 14.09 -6.98 -9.78
N LEU A 498 13.02 -6.30 -9.38
CA LEU A 498 12.61 -5.04 -9.98
C LEU A 498 13.71 -3.98 -9.86
N PHE A 499 14.30 -3.81 -8.68
CA PHE A 499 15.41 -2.88 -8.48
C PHE A 499 16.62 -3.24 -9.34
N MET A 500 16.95 -4.53 -9.44
CA MET A 500 18.08 -5.00 -10.23
C MET A 500 17.89 -4.74 -11.74
N ALA A 501 16.65 -4.79 -12.24
CA ALA A 501 16.34 -4.36 -13.61
C ALA A 501 16.46 -2.82 -13.78
N GLN A 502 16.14 -2.03 -12.76
CA GLN A 502 16.39 -0.58 -12.76
C GLN A 502 17.89 -0.24 -12.73
N LEU A 503 18.69 -1.01 -11.97
CA LEU A 503 20.15 -0.86 -11.96
C LEU A 503 20.74 -1.10 -13.35
N ALA A 504 20.34 -2.19 -14.01
CA ALA A 504 20.71 -2.47 -15.39
C ALA A 504 20.27 -1.34 -16.33
N SER A 505 19.04 -0.84 -16.18
CA SER A 505 18.54 0.32 -16.94
C SER A 505 19.38 1.57 -16.73
N ALA A 506 19.76 1.88 -15.48
CA ALA A 506 20.55 3.06 -15.16
C ALA A 506 21.94 3.02 -15.82
N ILE A 507 22.58 1.85 -15.85
CA ILE A 507 23.87 1.64 -16.53
C ILE A 507 23.70 1.84 -18.05
N GLY A 508 22.67 1.21 -18.64
CA GLY A 508 22.37 1.34 -20.08
C GLY A 508 22.03 2.77 -20.51
N MET A 509 21.41 3.55 -19.61
CA MET A 509 20.98 4.93 -19.85
C MET A 509 21.96 5.98 -19.29
N ASP A 510 23.26 5.72 -19.33
CA ASP A 510 24.32 6.68 -18.97
C ASP A 510 24.12 7.32 -17.57
N GLY A 511 23.74 6.49 -16.60
CA GLY A 511 23.57 6.84 -15.19
C GLY A 511 22.22 7.46 -14.85
N ARG A 512 21.25 7.43 -15.78
CA ARG A 512 19.87 7.89 -15.57
C ARG A 512 18.96 6.70 -15.23
N MET A 513 18.57 6.62 -13.96
CA MET A 513 17.71 5.54 -13.46
C MET A 513 16.22 5.91 -13.67
N PRO A 514 15.45 5.10 -14.42
CA PRO A 514 14.02 5.33 -14.58
C PRO A 514 13.25 4.94 -13.30
N LEU A 515 12.10 5.58 -13.09
CA LEU A 515 11.13 5.12 -12.09
C LEU A 515 10.25 4.02 -12.73
N PRO A 516 10.01 2.87 -12.07
CA PRO A 516 9.25 1.80 -12.69
C PRO A 516 7.79 2.21 -12.86
N GLN A 517 7.27 2.00 -14.05
CA GLN A 517 5.88 2.24 -14.40
C GLN A 517 5.21 0.91 -14.75
N ILE A 518 4.33 0.42 -13.87
CA ILE A 518 3.56 -0.81 -14.10
C ILE A 518 2.23 -0.52 -14.77
N VAL A 519 1.58 0.61 -14.43
CA VAL A 519 0.30 1.03 -15.01
C VAL A 519 0.56 2.14 -16.03
N ALA A 520 0.13 1.90 -17.27
CA ALA A 520 0.22 2.87 -18.36
C ALA A 520 -0.81 4.00 -18.17
N GLY A 521 -2.04 3.64 -17.79
CA GLY A 521 -3.13 4.60 -17.70
C GLY A 521 -4.45 3.98 -17.26
N THR A 522 -5.51 4.77 -17.38
CA THR A 522 -6.89 4.35 -17.11
C THR A 522 -7.80 4.68 -18.29
N ILE A 523 -8.82 3.86 -18.54
CA ILE A 523 -9.88 4.14 -19.51
C ILE A 523 -11.18 4.39 -18.73
N SER A 524 -11.81 5.55 -18.93
CA SER A 524 -13.08 5.84 -18.25
C SER A 524 -14.24 5.07 -18.89
N PRO A 525 -15.33 4.82 -18.15
CA PRO A 525 -16.53 4.19 -18.72
C PRO A 525 -17.03 4.93 -19.98
N GLY A 526 -17.23 4.21 -21.07
CA GLY A 526 -17.69 4.76 -22.36
C GLY A 526 -16.60 5.38 -23.23
N GLU A 527 -15.39 5.57 -22.70
CA GLU A 527 -14.23 6.00 -23.47
C GLU A 527 -13.50 4.79 -24.07
N LYS A 528 -12.73 5.04 -25.13
CA LYS A 528 -11.79 4.06 -25.71
C LYS A 528 -10.33 4.50 -25.57
N VAL A 529 -10.11 5.74 -25.12
CA VAL A 529 -8.79 6.36 -25.07
C VAL A 529 -8.17 6.09 -23.71
N VAL A 530 -6.92 5.63 -23.70
CA VAL A 530 -6.13 5.49 -22.49
C VAL A 530 -5.71 6.88 -22.02
N ARG A 531 -6.11 7.26 -20.81
CA ARG A 531 -5.57 8.45 -20.13
C ARG A 531 -4.28 8.06 -19.42
N PRO A 532 -3.10 8.52 -19.87
CA PRO A 532 -1.83 8.09 -19.31
C PRO A 532 -1.65 8.59 -17.88
N LEU A 533 -0.96 7.80 -17.06
CA LEU A 533 -0.47 8.27 -15.77
C LEU A 533 0.73 9.23 -15.97
N PRO A 534 0.89 10.26 -15.12
CA PRO A 534 2.03 11.16 -15.19
C PRO A 534 3.35 10.38 -15.10
N ARG A 535 4.24 10.57 -16.08
CA ARG A 535 5.60 10.04 -16.05
C ARG A 535 6.51 11.00 -15.31
N ARG A 536 7.39 10.46 -14.46
CA ARG A 536 8.46 11.24 -13.84
C ARG A 536 9.75 11.06 -14.64
N PRO A 537 10.56 12.12 -14.80
CA PRO A 537 11.82 12.01 -15.51
C PRO A 537 12.79 11.08 -14.76
N PRO A 538 13.64 10.33 -15.46
CA PRO A 538 14.70 9.54 -14.85
C PRO A 538 15.62 10.39 -13.96
N ARG A 539 16.06 9.83 -12.84
CA ARG A 539 16.97 10.50 -11.91
C ARG A 539 18.41 10.14 -12.24
N ARG A 540 19.32 11.13 -12.21
CA ARG A 540 20.76 10.86 -12.33
C ARG A 540 21.26 10.23 -11.02
N VAL A 541 21.78 9.01 -11.10
CA VAL A 541 22.31 8.24 -9.96
C VAL A 541 23.82 7.98 -10.07
N SER A 542 24.35 8.05 -11.30
CA SER A 542 25.77 7.90 -11.62
C SER A 542 26.19 8.83 -12.76
N SER A 543 27.49 9.06 -12.90
CA SER A 543 28.03 9.84 -14.01
C SER A 543 27.93 9.05 -15.34
N PRO A 544 27.77 9.75 -16.48
CA PRO A 544 27.80 9.10 -17.78
C PRO A 544 29.11 8.36 -18.04
N LEU A 545 30.26 8.91 -17.58
CA LEU A 545 31.55 8.28 -17.78
C LEU A 545 31.66 6.93 -17.05
N ALA A 546 31.32 6.89 -15.75
CA ALA A 546 31.33 5.65 -14.97
C ALA A 546 30.34 4.63 -15.54
N SER A 547 29.13 5.08 -15.93
CA SER A 547 28.09 4.20 -16.47
C SER A 547 28.50 3.56 -17.80
N ARG A 548 29.14 4.32 -18.69
CA ARG A 548 29.67 3.78 -19.96
C ARG A 548 30.82 2.81 -19.73
N ALA A 549 31.73 3.12 -18.82
CA ALA A 549 32.81 2.20 -18.45
C ALA A 549 32.26 0.88 -17.91
N VAL A 550 31.31 0.91 -16.97
CA VAL A 550 30.67 -0.30 -16.43
C VAL A 550 29.87 -1.06 -17.49
N ARG A 551 29.20 -0.36 -18.42
CA ARG A 551 28.55 -1.00 -19.58
C ARG A 551 29.56 -1.80 -20.40
N ASP A 552 30.71 -1.22 -20.74
CA ASP A 552 31.73 -1.90 -21.55
C ASP A 552 32.31 -3.13 -20.81
N MET A 553 32.50 -3.04 -19.50
CA MET A 553 32.88 -4.19 -18.66
C MET A 553 31.79 -5.29 -18.63
N MET A 554 30.52 -4.91 -18.64
CA MET A 554 29.39 -5.85 -18.72
C MET A 554 29.26 -6.47 -20.13
N ILE A 555 29.67 -5.78 -21.19
CA ILE A 555 29.79 -6.35 -22.54
C ILE A 555 30.91 -7.40 -22.55
N GLU A 556 32.07 -7.09 -21.96
CA GLU A 556 33.19 -8.04 -21.83
C GLU A 556 32.77 -9.30 -21.06
N ALA A 557 31.99 -9.15 -19.99
CA ALA A 557 31.45 -10.29 -19.24
C ALA A 557 30.62 -11.25 -20.11
N VAL A 558 29.90 -10.75 -21.11
CA VAL A 558 29.12 -11.57 -22.05
C VAL A 558 29.99 -12.11 -23.18
N ASN A 559 30.93 -11.34 -23.71
CA ASN A 559 31.76 -11.78 -24.84
C ASN A 559 32.80 -12.84 -24.44
N SER A 560 33.46 -12.64 -23.30
CA SER A 560 34.60 -13.45 -22.86
C SER A 560 34.51 -13.88 -21.40
N GLY A 561 33.63 -13.32 -20.58
CA GLY A 561 33.56 -13.63 -19.15
C GLY A 561 32.54 -14.69 -18.74
N THR A 562 32.03 -14.53 -17.52
CA THR A 562 31.09 -15.45 -16.86
C THR A 562 29.65 -15.41 -17.40
N ALA A 563 29.30 -14.42 -18.23
CA ALA A 563 27.95 -14.17 -18.72
C ALA A 563 27.72 -14.62 -20.18
N ARG A 564 28.63 -15.40 -20.77
CA ARG A 564 28.57 -15.89 -22.16
C ARG A 564 27.23 -16.51 -22.58
N ALA A 565 26.55 -17.20 -21.67
CA ALA A 565 25.27 -17.83 -21.97
C ALA A 565 24.14 -16.83 -22.30
N ALA A 566 24.33 -15.54 -21.97
CA ALA A 566 23.40 -14.47 -22.30
C ALA A 566 23.58 -13.88 -23.71
N ALA A 567 24.62 -14.27 -24.45
CA ALA A 567 24.91 -13.72 -25.77
C ALA A 567 23.78 -13.99 -26.78
N ILE A 568 23.47 -13.00 -27.61
CA ILE A 568 22.47 -13.10 -28.67
C ILE A 568 23.17 -12.83 -30.01
N PRO A 569 23.09 -13.72 -31.01
CA PRO A 569 23.71 -13.49 -32.32
C PRO A 569 23.27 -12.16 -32.95
N GLY A 570 24.25 -11.36 -33.39
CA GLY A 570 24.00 -10.07 -34.06
C GLY A 570 23.62 -8.91 -33.13
N ILE A 571 23.50 -9.13 -31.82
CA ILE A 571 23.11 -8.10 -30.85
C ILE A 571 24.17 -8.01 -29.76
N THR A 572 24.71 -6.81 -29.53
CA THR A 572 25.61 -6.56 -28.41
C THR A 572 24.82 -6.55 -27.11
N VAL A 573 25.11 -7.50 -26.22
CA VAL A 573 24.45 -7.63 -24.90
C VAL A 573 25.43 -7.21 -23.81
N ALA A 574 24.97 -6.40 -22.86
CA ALA A 574 25.69 -6.13 -21.63
C ALA A 574 25.04 -6.91 -20.48
N GLY A 575 25.81 -7.66 -19.70
CA GLY A 575 25.24 -8.45 -18.61
C GLY A 575 26.22 -8.79 -17.49
N LYS A 576 25.67 -9.19 -16.35
CA LYS A 576 26.43 -9.71 -15.21
C LYS A 576 25.66 -10.83 -14.53
N THR A 577 26.35 -11.94 -14.32
CA THR A 577 25.86 -13.07 -13.52
C THR A 577 26.11 -12.86 -12.03
N GLY A 578 25.29 -13.50 -11.20
CA GLY A 578 25.50 -13.60 -9.77
C GLY A 578 25.23 -15.02 -9.27
N THR A 579 25.98 -15.40 -8.26
CA THR A 579 25.72 -16.60 -7.46
C THR A 579 25.74 -16.11 -6.02
N ALA A 580 24.59 -16.16 -5.35
CA ALA A 580 24.46 -15.66 -3.99
C ALA A 580 24.26 -16.84 -3.04
N GLU A 581 25.15 -16.98 -2.06
CA GLU A 581 25.09 -18.11 -1.13
C GLU A 581 23.81 -18.06 -0.31
N ASN A 582 23.17 -19.22 -0.18
CA ASN A 582 21.97 -19.38 0.62
C ASN A 582 22.28 -20.36 1.76
N PRO A 583 22.21 -19.95 3.04
CA PRO A 583 22.42 -20.85 4.17
C PRO A 583 21.44 -22.03 4.21
N HIS A 584 20.30 -21.92 3.54
CA HIS A 584 19.19 -22.89 3.59
C HIS A 584 19.11 -23.79 2.34
N GLY A 585 20.11 -23.77 1.45
CA GLY A 585 20.07 -24.59 0.24
C GLY A 585 21.18 -24.26 -0.77
N ALA A 586 20.92 -24.58 -2.03
CA ALA A 586 21.81 -24.19 -3.11
C ALA A 586 21.84 -22.65 -3.27
N PRO A 587 22.94 -22.07 -3.77
CA PRO A 587 22.99 -20.65 -4.07
C PRO A 587 21.85 -20.18 -4.98
N HIS A 588 21.46 -18.92 -4.86
CA HIS A 588 20.55 -18.28 -5.80
C HIS A 588 21.29 -17.90 -7.08
N ALA A 589 20.71 -18.23 -8.22
CA ALA A 589 21.26 -17.91 -9.54
C ALA A 589 20.71 -16.57 -10.01
N TRP A 590 21.59 -15.61 -10.24
CA TRP A 590 21.25 -14.24 -10.66
C TRP A 590 21.79 -13.91 -12.05
N PHE A 591 21.05 -13.08 -12.76
CA PHE A 591 21.53 -12.34 -13.92
C PHE A 591 20.90 -10.96 -13.97
N ILE A 592 21.67 -9.93 -14.33
CA ILE A 592 21.17 -8.64 -14.77
C ILE A 592 21.80 -8.26 -16.09
N GLY A 593 21.06 -7.56 -16.96
CA GLY A 593 21.60 -7.11 -18.22
C GLY A 593 20.63 -6.27 -19.03
N PHE A 594 21.11 -5.78 -20.17
CA PHE A 594 20.34 -5.00 -21.12
C PHE A 594 20.88 -5.17 -22.54
N ALA A 595 20.00 -4.95 -23.51
CA ALA A 595 20.33 -5.08 -24.93
C ALA A 595 19.42 -4.22 -25.82
N PRO A 596 19.90 -3.80 -27.00
CA PRO A 596 21.31 -3.68 -27.38
C PRO A 596 22.11 -2.79 -26.41
N ALA A 597 23.40 -3.02 -26.24
CA ALA A 597 24.14 -2.36 -25.17
C ALA A 597 24.24 -0.83 -25.35
N TYR A 598 24.40 -0.35 -26.58
CA TYR A 598 24.61 1.08 -26.85
C TYR A 598 23.33 1.88 -27.08
N ASP A 599 22.21 1.21 -27.34
CA ASP A 599 20.87 1.80 -27.43
C ASP A 599 19.85 0.81 -26.84
N PRO A 600 19.74 0.73 -25.50
CA PRO A 600 19.05 -0.37 -24.86
C PRO A 600 17.53 -0.19 -24.87
N VAL A 601 16.86 -1.11 -25.55
CA VAL A 601 15.39 -1.16 -25.62
C VAL A 601 14.77 -2.03 -24.52
N ILE A 602 15.57 -2.88 -23.88
CA ILE A 602 15.14 -3.75 -22.78
C ILE A 602 16.27 -3.94 -21.76
N ALA A 603 15.92 -3.85 -20.47
CA ALA A 603 16.73 -4.30 -19.35
C ALA A 603 16.01 -5.42 -18.60
N VAL A 604 16.76 -6.42 -18.16
CA VAL A 604 16.24 -7.63 -17.53
C VAL A 604 17.01 -7.94 -16.25
N ALA A 605 16.30 -8.40 -15.24
CA ALA A 605 16.87 -9.06 -14.07
C ALA A 605 16.15 -10.39 -13.82
N VAL A 606 16.93 -11.44 -13.55
CA VAL A 606 16.43 -12.79 -13.27
C VAL A 606 17.06 -13.30 -11.98
N VAL A 607 16.23 -13.86 -11.11
CA VAL A 607 16.65 -14.67 -9.98
C VAL A 607 15.97 -16.02 -10.03
N VAL A 608 16.74 -17.08 -9.85
CA VAL A 608 16.23 -18.44 -9.62
C VAL A 608 16.67 -18.87 -8.23
N GLU A 609 15.69 -19.03 -7.34
CA GLU A 609 15.90 -19.50 -5.98
C GLU A 609 16.48 -20.91 -6.03
N ASN A 610 17.56 -21.13 -5.26
CA ASN A 610 18.30 -22.38 -5.23
C ASN A 610 18.75 -22.89 -6.61
N GLY A 611 18.90 -21.98 -7.59
CA GLY A 611 19.27 -22.31 -8.96
C GLY A 611 20.75 -22.61 -9.17
N GLY A 612 21.59 -22.45 -8.15
CA GLY A 612 23.04 -22.62 -8.26
C GLY A 612 23.69 -21.49 -9.05
N SER A 613 24.27 -21.80 -10.20
CA SER A 613 25.09 -20.85 -10.97
C SER A 613 24.26 -19.90 -11.84
N GLY A 614 24.46 -18.59 -11.65
CA GLY A 614 23.84 -17.54 -12.47
C GLY A 614 24.15 -17.66 -13.96
N GLY A 615 25.36 -18.09 -14.33
CA GLY A 615 25.78 -18.23 -15.73
C GLY A 615 25.14 -19.40 -16.47
N THR A 616 24.81 -20.49 -15.78
CA THR A 616 24.20 -21.67 -16.41
C THR A 616 22.67 -21.66 -16.33
N VAL A 617 22.09 -20.97 -15.35
CA VAL A 617 20.64 -20.99 -15.12
C VAL A 617 19.98 -19.65 -15.45
N ALA A 618 20.41 -18.54 -14.84
CA ALA A 618 19.72 -17.25 -14.99
C ALA A 618 20.06 -16.53 -16.30
N ALA A 619 21.31 -16.64 -16.78
CA ALA A 619 21.74 -15.99 -18.02
C ALA A 619 21.00 -16.50 -19.28
N PRO A 620 20.78 -17.82 -19.49
CA PRO A 620 19.93 -18.31 -20.58
C PRO A 620 18.48 -17.80 -20.51
N VAL A 621 17.90 -17.69 -19.31
CA VAL A 621 16.55 -17.14 -19.14
C VAL A 621 16.51 -15.69 -19.62
N ALA A 622 17.46 -14.88 -19.17
CA ALA A 622 17.55 -13.49 -19.59
C ALA A 622 17.78 -13.34 -21.10
N ARG A 623 18.58 -14.22 -21.70
CA ARG A 623 18.78 -14.29 -23.15
C ARG A 623 17.45 -14.46 -23.88
N GLU A 624 16.63 -15.43 -23.47
CA GLU A 624 15.34 -15.69 -24.14
C GLU A 624 14.38 -14.51 -24.01
N ILE A 625 14.35 -13.85 -22.86
CA ILE A 625 13.54 -12.64 -22.63
C ILE A 625 14.00 -11.50 -23.56
N MET A 626 15.30 -11.19 -23.56
CA MET A 626 15.85 -10.12 -24.41
C MET A 626 15.69 -10.44 -25.91
N ARG A 627 15.96 -11.68 -26.31
CA ARG A 627 15.82 -12.15 -27.70
C ARG A 627 14.38 -12.07 -28.19
N TYR A 628 13.41 -12.49 -27.37
CA TYR A 628 11.99 -12.42 -27.71
C TYR A 628 11.56 -10.97 -27.98
N TRP A 629 11.90 -10.05 -27.08
CA TRP A 629 11.54 -8.64 -27.22
C TRP A 629 12.17 -8.00 -28.46
N ILE A 630 13.49 -8.15 -28.63
CA ILE A 630 14.20 -7.53 -29.74
C ILE A 630 13.76 -8.12 -31.09
N GLY A 631 13.54 -9.43 -31.15
CA GLY A 631 13.04 -10.11 -32.35
C GLY A 631 11.63 -9.67 -32.74
N GLY A 632 10.78 -9.31 -31.77
CA GLY A 632 9.45 -8.74 -32.03
C GLY A 632 9.52 -7.29 -32.54
N THR A 633 10.40 -6.46 -31.98
CA THR A 633 10.55 -5.05 -32.37
C THR A 633 11.14 -4.84 -33.76
N ALA A 634 11.75 -5.85 -34.37
CA ALA A 634 12.26 -5.78 -35.75
C ALA A 634 11.19 -6.10 -36.82
N GLY A 635 10.00 -6.53 -36.40
CA GLY A 635 8.88 -6.91 -37.28
C GLY A 635 7.69 -5.95 -37.29
N GLU A 636 7.72 -4.90 -36.45
CA GLU A 636 6.83 -3.73 -36.51
C GLU A 636 7.57 -2.56 -37.14
#